data_AF-A0A367JZ39-F1
#
_entry.id   AF-A0A367JZ39-F1
#
_cell.length_a   1.000
_cell.length_b   1.000
_cell.length_c   1.000
_cell.angle_alpha   90.00
_cell.angle_beta   90.00
_cell.angle_gamma   90.00
#
_symmetry.space_group_name_H-M   'P 1'
#
loop_
_entity.id
_entity.type
_entity.pdbx_description
1 polymer ?
#
loop_
_entity_poly.entity_id
_entity_poly.type
_entity_poly.pdbx_seq_one_letter_code
_entity_poly.pdbx_strand_id
1 'polypeptide(L)'
;ELPLSEAAITVARHSHMLCLADAELYKLINLEQPVTFPLSPTPQVKVKSPTLIGSGTQLIPRPLVSVVQKDKFLIVNGSDDQAIGILVNAKGNPIQGTLQWTSYPKTLCVEFPYVIALLCNNTIEVHNLLNQNLLQTMTFDASFEARGMTFSHGIKVSLDALVEKLKRSPWPEKIDDAELESQLKGEISRYSTAAARILIYGKDSVLAQVTTPLIVQVDQLLEKNLVEEAIQLAEQAKDTMSNDSDHVYAERLQSELNYSYQRSGLYLLEQALFDDAFSLLSKGEIDPRPIVQLFDGLASSSWREEFPPVLLFDGVRTLLDTLGSVKDIVERNLKDYASDNLAHVRQTFLTNASDALDKYLCMEREKRKHQWGQNDLLCKVIDTCLLKIYIIKNDNISIYQLLKAPNDCSVEDCSEALSKSKKHYALSVLYESKHMYEKMFEIWTKIYAGELDDPEFKDGLGRIKRCLLRDTIAEELPLSVMMHYAWWLTHQNPADGVEVFTKSPRKQDMDPDEILEKLERYSNECVRTFLEYLVLEQHSDRSEYHTRLACSYVKDVYKEVNNNTKEIKDLAENFKQSADSLKADGSKEGSDRLTKSTFIGYLGSLQQQSQLVKARLILIRTLQNSSLYSPEILLEVLIKAGPLDIEKVIVYGKMNKHKEALDILIHDLCDFVGAETYCVTNGQSIGMIPPIVINTQPTTQKILPRTSSLAAAVERPVPLIAIEDEYLSPENLKERSILFTMLFKSYLAIKDSELMMARTMHLLNTQGVYLDILEVLETIPEDWSLNMLQDFLVRSLRRSLDDYKESQIVSSEMIKTFKEIGPISIDSQTTCLRCHRGMISSDVVRESEHGQLLHIHCAKLLGLVDE
;
A
#
# COMPACT_ATOMS: atom_id res chain seq x y z
N GLU A 1 -49.53 -46.11 -27.78
CA GLU A 1 -50.94 -46.15 -27.33
C GLU A 1 -50.97 -46.58 -25.87
N LEU A 2 -51.80 -45.95 -25.03
CA LEU A 2 -51.92 -46.28 -23.61
C LEU A 2 -52.95 -47.42 -23.45
N PRO A 3 -52.64 -48.49 -22.70
CA PRO A 3 -53.57 -49.60 -22.49
C PRO A 3 -54.62 -49.22 -21.43
N LEU A 4 -55.61 -48.41 -21.80
CA LEU A 4 -56.74 -48.10 -20.93
C LEU A 4 -57.85 -49.13 -21.16
N SER A 5 -58.23 -49.85 -20.11
CA SER A 5 -59.34 -50.81 -20.14
C SER A 5 -60.72 -50.13 -20.22
N GLU A 6 -60.82 -48.88 -19.76
CA GLU A 6 -62.04 -48.08 -19.68
C GLU A 6 -61.77 -46.61 -20.02
N ALA A 7 -62.84 -45.86 -20.32
CA ALA A 7 -62.75 -44.42 -20.60
C ALA A 7 -62.42 -43.63 -19.31
N ALA A 8 -61.36 -42.82 -19.36
CA ALA A 8 -60.98 -41.96 -18.24
C ALA A 8 -61.93 -40.75 -18.11
N ILE A 9 -62.40 -40.49 -16.88
CA ILE A 9 -63.34 -39.40 -16.54
C ILE A 9 -62.60 -38.12 -16.17
N THR A 10 -61.51 -38.28 -15.40
CA THR A 10 -60.63 -37.20 -14.97
C THR A 10 -59.20 -37.69 -15.07
N VAL A 11 -58.31 -36.83 -15.56
CA VAL A 11 -56.91 -37.16 -15.79
C VAL A 11 -56.05 -35.97 -15.38
N ALA A 12 -54.98 -36.24 -14.63
CA ALA A 12 -53.94 -35.29 -14.29
C ALA A 12 -52.58 -35.87 -14.68
N ARG A 13 -51.78 -35.11 -15.42
CA ARG A 13 -50.45 -35.52 -15.86
C ARG A 13 -49.40 -34.59 -15.25
N HIS A 14 -48.32 -35.17 -14.74
CA HIS A 14 -47.11 -34.43 -14.40
C HIS A 14 -45.88 -35.20 -14.88
N SER A 15 -45.09 -34.61 -15.78
CA SER A 15 -43.91 -35.25 -16.39
C SER A 15 -44.26 -36.61 -17.04
N HIS A 16 -43.69 -37.70 -16.52
CA HIS A 16 -43.85 -39.08 -16.97
C HIS A 16 -44.95 -39.85 -16.22
N MET A 17 -45.60 -39.26 -15.20
CA MET A 17 -46.65 -39.89 -14.42
C MET A 17 -48.04 -39.35 -14.80
N LEU A 18 -49.00 -40.27 -14.93
CA LEU A 18 -50.40 -39.98 -15.22
C LEU A 18 -51.27 -40.53 -14.09
N CYS A 19 -52.05 -39.68 -13.43
CA CYS A 19 -53.08 -40.10 -12.48
C CYS A 19 -54.46 -39.92 -13.12
N LEU A 20 -55.21 -41.00 -13.26
CA LEU A 20 -56.52 -41.01 -13.90
C LEU A 20 -57.57 -41.65 -13.02
N ALA A 21 -58.83 -41.28 -13.23
CA ALA A 21 -59.98 -41.91 -12.61
C ALA A 21 -60.88 -42.47 -13.71
N ASP A 22 -61.23 -43.75 -13.64
CA ASP A 22 -62.28 -44.35 -14.46
C ASP A 22 -63.58 -44.50 -13.65
N ALA A 23 -64.50 -45.35 -14.09
CA ALA A 23 -65.79 -45.50 -13.42
C ALA A 23 -65.71 -46.24 -12.07
N GLU A 24 -64.61 -46.93 -11.79
CA GLU A 24 -64.48 -47.81 -10.62
C GLU A 24 -63.29 -47.44 -9.72
N LEU A 25 -62.17 -47.01 -10.29
CA LEU A 25 -60.87 -46.87 -9.63
C LEU A 25 -60.09 -45.63 -10.08
N TYR A 26 -59.37 -45.05 -9.13
CA TYR A 26 -58.22 -44.20 -9.43
C TYR A 26 -57.01 -45.09 -9.81
N LYS A 27 -56.25 -44.68 -10.81
CA LYS A 27 -55.10 -45.42 -11.37
C LYS A 27 -53.92 -44.48 -11.60
N LEU A 28 -52.72 -44.92 -11.28
CA LEU A 28 -51.46 -44.29 -11.68
C LEU A 28 -50.83 -45.07 -12.82
N ILE A 29 -50.45 -44.38 -13.90
CA ILE A 29 -49.73 -44.95 -15.04
C ILE A 29 -48.39 -44.25 -15.16
N ASN A 30 -47.32 -45.02 -15.17
CA ASN A 30 -46.01 -44.53 -15.59
C ASN A 30 -45.91 -44.60 -17.13
N LEU A 31 -45.51 -43.52 -17.78
CA LEU A 31 -45.41 -43.43 -19.24
C LEU A 31 -44.09 -44.02 -19.78
N GLU A 32 -43.04 -44.11 -18.96
CA GLU A 32 -41.75 -44.71 -19.34
C GLU A 32 -41.79 -46.25 -19.29
N GLN A 33 -42.50 -46.79 -18.31
CA GLN A 33 -42.84 -48.21 -18.19
C GLN A 33 -44.35 -48.29 -18.07
N PRO A 34 -45.10 -48.82 -19.06
CA PRO A 34 -46.57 -48.80 -19.11
C PRO A 34 -47.20 -49.76 -18.09
N VAL A 35 -46.88 -49.56 -16.82
CA VAL A 35 -47.39 -50.28 -15.66
C VAL A 35 -48.48 -49.41 -15.03
N THR A 36 -49.65 -50.03 -14.83
CA THR A 36 -50.82 -49.38 -14.23
C THR A 36 -50.95 -49.84 -12.78
N PHE A 37 -50.94 -48.89 -11.84
CA PHE A 37 -51.12 -49.13 -10.41
C PHE A 37 -52.52 -48.67 -9.99
N PRO A 38 -53.44 -49.57 -9.59
CA PRO A 38 -54.72 -49.17 -9.02
C PRO A 38 -54.52 -48.58 -7.62
N LEU A 39 -55.26 -47.50 -7.31
CA LEU A 39 -55.18 -46.75 -6.05
C LEU A 39 -56.39 -47.07 -5.16
N SER A 40 -57.44 -46.26 -5.25
CA SER A 40 -58.65 -46.33 -4.43
C SER A 40 -59.90 -46.34 -5.31
N PRO A 41 -61.04 -46.81 -4.81
CA PRO A 41 -62.31 -46.71 -5.52
C PRO A 41 -62.71 -45.26 -5.77
N THR A 42 -63.31 -45.00 -6.93
CA THR A 42 -63.96 -43.71 -7.19
C THR A 42 -65.23 -43.55 -6.37
N PRO A 43 -65.65 -42.31 -6.05
CA PRO A 43 -66.89 -42.09 -5.31
C PRO A 43 -68.09 -42.57 -6.13
N GLN A 44 -68.79 -43.58 -5.62
CA GLN A 44 -69.96 -44.18 -6.27
C GLN A 44 -71.23 -43.93 -5.45
N VAL A 45 -72.16 -43.12 -5.98
CA VAL A 45 -73.55 -43.08 -5.51
C VAL A 45 -74.43 -43.89 -6.45
N LYS A 46 -75.12 -44.92 -5.94
CA LYS A 46 -76.11 -45.69 -6.69
C LYS A 46 -77.39 -44.87 -6.87
N VAL A 47 -77.54 -44.18 -8.01
CA VAL A 47 -78.81 -43.51 -8.36
C VAL A 47 -79.86 -44.57 -8.72
N LYS A 48 -80.98 -44.61 -7.99
CA LYS A 48 -82.19 -45.38 -8.34
C LYS A 48 -83.13 -44.50 -9.18
N SER A 49 -82.81 -44.22 -10.44
CA SER A 49 -83.76 -43.56 -11.35
C SER A 49 -83.47 -43.96 -12.80
N PRO A 50 -84.44 -44.50 -13.56
CA PRO A 50 -84.22 -44.86 -14.95
C PRO A 50 -84.32 -43.58 -15.80
N THR A 51 -83.24 -43.20 -16.46
CA THR A 51 -83.31 -42.30 -17.62
C THR A 51 -83.23 -43.12 -18.91
N LEU A 52 -83.87 -42.61 -19.96
CA LEU A 52 -84.19 -43.29 -21.24
C LEU A 52 -82.99 -43.71 -22.11
N ILE A 53 -81.76 -43.69 -21.57
CA ILE A 53 -80.54 -44.11 -22.26
C ILE A 53 -79.69 -44.95 -21.28
N GLY A 54 -79.86 -46.27 -21.32
CA GLY A 54 -78.92 -47.25 -20.77
C GLY A 54 -78.86 -47.38 -19.24
N SER A 55 -78.80 -48.60 -18.75
CA SER A 55 -78.48 -48.92 -17.35
C SER A 55 -77.00 -48.65 -17.08
N GLY A 56 -76.65 -47.43 -16.69
CA GLY A 56 -75.31 -47.06 -16.22
C GLY A 56 -75.39 -46.44 -14.83
N THR A 57 -74.52 -46.88 -13.92
CA THR A 57 -74.26 -46.18 -12.65
C THR A 57 -73.76 -44.77 -12.95
N GLN A 58 -74.56 -43.75 -12.65
CA GLN A 58 -74.13 -42.36 -12.79
C GLN A 58 -73.21 -42.01 -11.62
N LEU A 59 -71.94 -41.69 -11.92
CA LEU A 59 -70.96 -41.27 -10.91
C LEU A 59 -71.30 -39.86 -10.43
N ILE A 60 -71.95 -39.80 -9.28
CA ILE A 60 -72.19 -38.58 -8.53
C ILE A 60 -71.53 -38.81 -7.17
N PRO A 61 -70.61 -37.96 -6.71
CA PRO A 61 -69.99 -36.85 -7.42
C PRO A 61 -68.87 -37.26 -8.41
N ARG A 62 -68.50 -36.37 -9.34
CA ARG A 62 -67.45 -36.62 -10.35
C ARG A 62 -66.08 -36.77 -9.68
N PRO A 63 -65.28 -37.81 -9.99
CA PRO A 63 -63.97 -38.00 -9.38
C PRO A 63 -63.01 -36.85 -9.71
N LEU A 64 -62.26 -36.37 -8.72
CA LEU A 64 -61.32 -35.26 -8.83
C LEU A 64 -59.88 -35.71 -8.58
N VAL A 65 -58.98 -35.24 -9.45
CA VAL A 65 -57.54 -35.46 -9.35
C VAL A 65 -56.83 -34.14 -9.64
N SER A 66 -55.86 -33.76 -8.80
CA SER A 66 -54.98 -32.62 -9.06
C SER A 66 -53.51 -32.98 -8.84
N VAL A 67 -52.63 -32.35 -9.61
CA VAL A 67 -51.19 -32.39 -9.36
C VAL A 67 -50.85 -31.44 -8.23
N VAL A 68 -50.01 -31.87 -7.28
CA VAL A 68 -49.56 -31.04 -6.15
C VAL A 68 -48.10 -30.61 -6.30
N GLN A 69 -47.23 -31.57 -6.58
CA GLN A 69 -45.80 -31.38 -6.81
C GLN A 69 -45.31 -32.46 -7.78
N LYS A 70 -44.02 -32.44 -8.12
CA LYS A 70 -43.38 -33.52 -8.87
C LYS A 70 -43.68 -34.87 -8.21
N ASP A 71 -44.32 -35.75 -8.96
CA ASP A 71 -44.64 -37.13 -8.58
C ASP A 71 -45.58 -37.26 -7.37
N LYS A 72 -46.40 -36.23 -7.09
CA LYS A 72 -47.42 -36.21 -6.04
C LYS A 72 -48.77 -35.75 -6.57
N PHE A 73 -49.81 -36.54 -6.32
CA PHE A 73 -51.19 -36.27 -6.75
C PHE A 73 -52.12 -36.20 -5.54
N LEU A 74 -53.13 -35.34 -5.62
CA LEU A 74 -54.24 -35.28 -4.67
C LEU A 74 -55.46 -35.92 -5.33
N ILE A 75 -56.01 -36.94 -4.67
CA ILE A 75 -57.27 -37.58 -5.07
C ILE A 75 -58.34 -37.29 -4.01
N VAL A 76 -59.60 -37.19 -4.43
CA VAL A 76 -60.71 -36.91 -3.52
C VAL A 76 -61.74 -38.03 -3.50
N ASN A 77 -61.97 -38.53 -2.29
CA ASN A 77 -62.96 -39.57 -1.99
C ASN A 77 -63.97 -39.03 -1.00
N GLY A 78 -65.23 -39.45 -1.10
CA GLY A 78 -66.28 -39.00 -0.20
C GLY A 78 -67.67 -39.14 -0.77
N SER A 79 -68.65 -38.68 -0.01
CA SER A 79 -70.04 -38.48 -0.42
C SER A 79 -70.36 -36.98 -0.46
N ASP A 80 -71.57 -36.61 -0.88
CA ASP A 80 -71.96 -35.19 -0.97
C ASP A 80 -71.79 -34.43 0.35
N ASP A 81 -72.00 -35.09 1.49
CA ASP A 81 -71.95 -34.50 2.83
C ASP A 81 -70.54 -34.41 3.46
N GLN A 82 -69.59 -35.24 3.03
CA GLN A 82 -68.23 -35.24 3.56
C GLN A 82 -67.24 -35.74 2.52
N ALA A 83 -66.14 -35.00 2.33
CA ALA A 83 -65.08 -35.39 1.42
C ALA A 83 -63.69 -35.32 2.06
N ILE A 84 -62.85 -36.26 1.63
CA ILE A 84 -61.50 -36.49 2.14
C ILE A 84 -60.53 -36.46 0.96
N GLY A 85 -59.50 -35.63 1.08
CA GLY A 85 -58.39 -35.52 0.14
C GLY A 85 -57.23 -36.39 0.59
N ILE A 86 -56.79 -37.30 -0.27
CA ILE A 86 -55.66 -38.19 0.00
C ILE A 86 -54.51 -37.82 -0.93
N LEU A 87 -53.34 -37.52 -0.37
CA LEU A 87 -52.13 -37.23 -1.13
C LEU A 87 -51.36 -38.52 -1.41
N VAL A 88 -51.16 -38.87 -2.68
CA VAL A 88 -50.47 -40.08 -3.13
C VAL A 88 -49.17 -39.76 -3.86
N ASN A 89 -48.12 -40.57 -3.67
CA ASN A 89 -46.87 -40.47 -4.44
C ASN A 89 -46.95 -41.23 -5.76
N ALA A 90 -45.90 -41.15 -6.58
CA ALA A 90 -45.77 -41.92 -7.82
C ALA A 90 -45.79 -43.45 -7.66
N LYS A 91 -45.58 -43.98 -6.45
CA LYS A 91 -45.74 -45.41 -6.14
C LYS A 91 -47.16 -45.77 -5.71
N GLY A 92 -48.05 -44.78 -5.61
CA GLY A 92 -49.43 -44.93 -5.15
C GLY A 92 -49.63 -45.01 -3.64
N ASN A 93 -48.57 -44.79 -2.85
CA ASN A 93 -48.66 -44.79 -1.40
C ASN A 93 -49.11 -43.41 -0.90
N PRO A 94 -50.00 -43.34 0.12
CA PRO A 94 -50.36 -42.09 0.77
C PRO A 94 -49.13 -41.51 1.52
N ILE A 95 -48.84 -40.22 1.35
CA ILE A 95 -47.59 -39.59 1.84
C ILE A 95 -47.79 -38.69 3.07
N GLN A 96 -48.99 -38.12 3.25
CA GLN A 96 -49.32 -37.16 4.31
C GLN A 96 -50.73 -37.43 4.85
N GLY A 97 -51.12 -36.74 5.93
CA GLY A 97 -52.48 -36.80 6.47
C GLY A 97 -53.53 -36.31 5.47
N THR A 98 -54.80 -36.55 5.78
CA THR A 98 -55.90 -36.31 4.85
C THR A 98 -56.50 -34.92 5.03
N LEU A 99 -56.77 -34.22 3.93
CA LEU A 99 -57.58 -32.99 3.96
C LEU A 99 -59.05 -33.36 4.15
N GLN A 100 -59.78 -32.59 4.95
CA GLN A 100 -61.22 -32.80 5.16
C GLN A 100 -62.00 -31.58 4.69
N TRP A 101 -63.05 -31.81 3.91
CA TRP A 101 -63.96 -30.76 3.45
C TRP A 101 -65.37 -31.01 3.97
N THR A 102 -66.10 -29.92 4.19
CA THR A 102 -67.48 -29.92 4.68
C THR A 102 -68.51 -30.43 3.67
N SER A 103 -68.14 -30.50 2.39
CA SER A 103 -68.93 -31.14 1.31
C SER A 103 -68.01 -31.58 0.18
N TYR A 104 -68.52 -32.39 -0.76
CA TYR A 104 -67.71 -32.78 -1.91
C TYR A 104 -67.34 -31.57 -2.81
N PRO A 105 -66.05 -31.29 -3.07
CA PRO A 105 -65.66 -30.17 -3.90
C PRO A 105 -66.18 -30.29 -5.34
N LYS A 106 -66.66 -29.18 -5.92
CA LYS A 106 -66.98 -29.07 -7.35
C LYS A 106 -65.71 -29.07 -8.20
N THR A 107 -64.70 -28.32 -7.76
CA THR A 107 -63.40 -28.17 -8.43
C THR A 107 -62.30 -27.95 -7.41
N LEU A 108 -61.09 -28.38 -7.75
CA LEU A 108 -59.88 -28.20 -6.95
C LEU A 108 -58.84 -27.46 -7.77
N CYS A 109 -58.13 -26.54 -7.11
CA CYS A 109 -56.93 -25.90 -7.63
C CYS A 109 -55.84 -26.01 -6.58
N VAL A 110 -54.60 -26.20 -7.03
CA VAL A 110 -53.45 -26.32 -6.13
C VAL A 110 -52.41 -25.29 -6.52
N GLU A 111 -52.11 -24.40 -5.60
CA GLU A 111 -51.01 -23.45 -5.67
C GLU A 111 -50.14 -23.70 -4.45
N PHE A 112 -49.18 -24.61 -4.58
CA PHE A 112 -48.39 -25.11 -3.45
C PHE A 112 -47.80 -23.97 -2.61
N PRO A 113 -47.97 -23.98 -1.26
CA PRO A 113 -48.49 -25.09 -0.44
C PRO A 113 -50.01 -25.11 -0.23
N TYR A 114 -50.78 -24.28 -0.92
CA TYR A 114 -52.23 -24.14 -0.72
C TYR A 114 -53.06 -25.02 -1.66
N VAL A 115 -54.13 -25.61 -1.11
CA VAL A 115 -55.19 -26.30 -1.86
C VAL A 115 -56.48 -25.54 -1.67
N ILE A 116 -57.11 -25.22 -2.79
CA ILE A 116 -58.28 -24.36 -2.85
C ILE A 116 -59.41 -25.19 -3.43
N ALA A 117 -60.46 -25.39 -2.63
CA ALA A 117 -61.61 -26.22 -2.96
C ALA A 117 -62.86 -25.34 -3.08
N LEU A 118 -63.54 -25.41 -4.22
CA LEU A 118 -64.85 -24.80 -4.39
C LEU A 118 -65.91 -25.82 -4.00
N LEU A 119 -66.70 -25.49 -2.98
CA LEU A 119 -67.71 -26.37 -2.42
C LEU A 119 -69.10 -26.15 -3.03
N CYS A 120 -70.01 -27.10 -2.79
CA CYS A 120 -71.36 -27.07 -3.35
C CYS A 120 -72.22 -25.92 -2.82
N ASN A 121 -71.93 -25.44 -1.61
CA ASN A 121 -72.56 -24.30 -0.94
C ASN A 121 -72.05 -22.91 -1.42
N ASN A 122 -71.33 -22.84 -2.54
CA ASN A 122 -70.70 -21.62 -3.06
C ASN A 122 -69.69 -20.97 -2.08
N THR A 123 -68.99 -21.78 -1.28
CA THR A 123 -67.83 -21.32 -0.51
C THR A 123 -66.53 -21.88 -1.09
N ILE A 124 -65.45 -21.13 -0.92
CA ILE A 124 -64.10 -21.62 -1.16
C ILE A 124 -63.43 -21.87 0.18
N GLU A 125 -62.88 -23.06 0.34
CA GLU A 125 -62.03 -23.41 1.49
C GLU A 125 -60.56 -23.52 1.04
N VAL A 126 -59.68 -22.75 1.68
CA VAL A 126 -58.24 -22.73 1.44
C VAL A 126 -57.56 -23.50 2.56
N HIS A 127 -56.91 -24.61 2.21
CA HIS A 127 -56.17 -25.45 3.13
C HIS A 127 -54.67 -25.36 2.85
N ASN A 128 -53.84 -25.46 3.89
CA ASN A 128 -52.41 -25.60 3.73
C ASN A 128 -52.03 -27.09 3.78
N LEU A 129 -51.37 -27.58 2.71
CA LEU A 129 -50.99 -28.99 2.59
C LEU A 129 -49.93 -29.44 3.59
N LEU A 130 -49.09 -28.52 4.07
CA LEU A 130 -47.99 -28.85 4.96
C LEU A 130 -48.47 -29.13 6.39
N ASN A 131 -49.42 -28.33 6.89
CA ASN A 131 -49.96 -28.46 8.25
C ASN A 131 -51.41 -28.98 8.30
N GLN A 132 -52.06 -29.18 7.15
CA GLN A 132 -53.44 -29.69 6.98
C GLN A 132 -54.54 -28.79 7.59
N ASN A 133 -54.20 -27.57 7.99
CA ASN A 133 -55.17 -26.66 8.59
C ASN A 133 -55.97 -25.92 7.51
N LEU A 134 -57.25 -25.68 7.79
CA LEU A 134 -58.09 -24.72 7.08
C LEU A 134 -57.61 -23.31 7.44
N LEU A 135 -57.11 -22.56 6.44
CA LEU A 135 -56.60 -21.20 6.64
C LEU A 135 -57.69 -20.15 6.45
N GLN A 136 -58.57 -20.33 5.46
CA GLN A 136 -59.55 -19.32 5.09
C GLN A 136 -60.77 -19.98 4.44
N THR A 137 -61.95 -19.47 4.78
CA THR A 137 -63.19 -19.75 4.07
C THR A 137 -63.70 -18.46 3.46
N MET A 138 -63.88 -18.44 2.14
CA MET A 138 -64.42 -17.31 1.40
C MET A 138 -65.84 -17.63 0.93
N THR A 139 -66.72 -16.64 0.99
CA THR A 139 -68.10 -16.76 0.52
C THR A 139 -68.30 -15.83 -0.67
N PHE A 140 -69.11 -16.25 -1.63
CA PHE A 140 -69.50 -15.40 -2.75
C PHE A 140 -70.89 -14.82 -2.53
N ASP A 141 -71.14 -13.67 -3.14
CA ASP A 141 -72.51 -13.18 -3.30
C ASP A 141 -73.35 -14.22 -4.06
N ALA A 142 -74.59 -14.40 -3.61
CA ALA A 142 -75.48 -15.42 -4.18
C ALA A 142 -75.71 -15.24 -5.69
N SER A 143 -75.52 -14.04 -6.23
CA SER A 143 -75.64 -13.69 -7.65
C SER A 143 -74.52 -14.25 -8.54
N PHE A 144 -73.34 -14.55 -7.99
CA PHE A 144 -72.18 -14.97 -8.78
C PHE A 144 -72.33 -16.40 -9.32
N GLU A 145 -73.03 -17.27 -8.59
CA GLU A 145 -73.24 -18.69 -8.92
C GLU A 145 -71.95 -19.38 -9.40
N ALA A 146 -71.00 -19.58 -8.48
CA ALA A 146 -69.69 -20.18 -8.80
C ALA A 146 -69.84 -21.58 -9.44
N ARG A 147 -69.40 -21.71 -10.70
CA ARG A 147 -69.51 -22.94 -11.49
C ARG A 147 -68.26 -23.80 -11.42
N GLY A 148 -67.09 -23.19 -11.30
CA GLY A 148 -65.83 -23.91 -11.20
C GLY A 148 -64.62 -22.99 -11.04
N MET A 149 -63.47 -23.61 -10.84
CA MET A 149 -62.16 -22.95 -10.77
C MET A 149 -61.19 -23.60 -11.75
N THR A 150 -60.22 -22.82 -12.20
CA THR A 150 -59.12 -23.32 -13.02
C THR A 150 -57.79 -22.73 -12.58
N PHE A 151 -56.75 -23.56 -12.61
CA PHE A 151 -55.37 -23.15 -12.43
C PHE A 151 -54.78 -22.85 -13.81
N SER A 152 -54.34 -21.61 -14.02
CA SER A 152 -53.84 -21.11 -15.30
C SER A 152 -52.41 -20.59 -15.18
N HIS A 153 -51.81 -20.20 -16.30
CA HIS A 153 -50.52 -19.49 -16.33
C HIS A 153 -50.59 -18.10 -15.66
N GLY A 154 -51.80 -17.68 -15.26
CA GLY A 154 -52.09 -16.49 -14.47
C GLY A 154 -52.42 -15.26 -15.30
N ILE A 155 -53.31 -14.42 -14.76
CA ILE A 155 -53.61 -13.08 -15.27
C ILE A 155 -52.82 -12.08 -14.44
N LYS A 156 -52.15 -11.11 -15.08
CA LYS A 156 -51.52 -10.01 -14.34
C LYS A 156 -52.60 -9.05 -13.86
N VAL A 157 -52.73 -8.90 -12.55
CA VAL A 157 -53.64 -7.98 -11.88
C VAL A 157 -52.81 -6.88 -11.22
N SER A 158 -53.11 -5.62 -11.53
CA SER A 158 -52.53 -4.48 -10.81
C SER A 158 -53.20 -4.36 -9.44
N LEU A 159 -52.41 -4.26 -8.38
CA LEU A 159 -52.87 -4.12 -7.02
C LEU A 159 -52.63 -2.69 -6.54
N ASP A 160 -53.70 -1.92 -6.31
CA ASP A 160 -53.61 -0.53 -5.87
C ASP A 160 -52.88 -0.37 -4.53
N ALA A 161 -53.07 -1.33 -3.61
CA ALA A 161 -52.38 -1.32 -2.32
C ALA A 161 -50.84 -1.40 -2.45
N LEU A 162 -50.32 -2.06 -3.49
CA LEU A 162 -48.89 -2.09 -3.77
C LEU A 162 -48.42 -0.78 -4.39
N VAL A 163 -49.23 -0.21 -5.29
CA VAL A 163 -48.94 1.10 -5.91
C VAL A 163 -48.78 2.15 -4.84
N GLU A 164 -49.70 2.19 -3.87
CA GLU A 164 -49.67 3.18 -2.80
C GLU A 164 -48.47 2.99 -1.86
N LYS A 165 -48.20 1.75 -1.42
CA LYS A 165 -47.20 1.48 -0.38
C LYS A 165 -45.76 1.41 -0.90
N LEU A 166 -45.55 0.92 -2.12
CA LEU A 166 -44.21 0.88 -2.75
C LEU A 166 -43.84 2.18 -3.47
N LYS A 167 -44.74 3.17 -3.49
CA LYS A 167 -44.44 4.48 -4.05
C LYS A 167 -43.30 5.15 -3.29
N ARG A 168 -42.29 5.59 -4.04
CA ARG A 168 -41.16 6.34 -3.51
C ARG A 168 -41.24 7.79 -3.95
N SER A 169 -40.86 8.70 -3.06
CA SER A 169 -40.73 10.12 -3.35
C SER A 169 -39.37 10.66 -2.89
N PRO A 170 -38.84 11.67 -3.57
CA PRO A 170 -37.62 12.34 -3.16
C PRO A 170 -37.82 13.10 -1.84
N TRP A 171 -36.82 13.01 -0.96
CA TRP A 171 -36.70 13.71 0.31
C TRP A 171 -35.37 14.47 0.34
N PRO A 172 -35.31 15.74 0.83
CA PRO A 172 -36.37 16.53 1.47
C PRO A 172 -37.33 17.28 0.51
N GLU A 173 -36.87 17.69 -0.68
CA GLU A 173 -37.67 18.43 -1.68
C GLU A 173 -38.13 17.57 -2.87
N LYS A 174 -39.26 17.96 -3.47
CA LYS A 174 -39.67 17.47 -4.79
C LYS A 174 -38.82 18.16 -5.85
N ILE A 175 -37.84 17.47 -6.40
CA ILE A 175 -37.28 17.90 -7.67
C ILE A 175 -38.38 17.70 -8.72
N ASP A 176 -38.76 18.77 -9.44
CA ASP A 176 -39.63 18.69 -10.63
C ASP A 176 -38.82 18.09 -11.79
N ASP A 177 -38.41 16.83 -11.62
CA ASP A 177 -37.74 16.04 -12.63
C ASP A 177 -38.78 15.09 -13.25
N ALA A 178 -39.28 15.51 -14.41
CA ALA A 178 -40.27 14.74 -15.17
C ALA A 178 -39.74 13.37 -15.63
N GLU A 179 -38.41 13.23 -15.80
CA GLU A 179 -37.80 11.96 -16.20
C GLU A 179 -37.76 10.99 -15.01
N LEU A 180 -37.32 11.47 -13.84
CA LEU A 180 -37.33 10.68 -12.61
C LEU A 180 -38.76 10.26 -12.22
N GLU A 181 -39.74 11.16 -12.33
CA GLU A 181 -41.14 10.82 -12.10
C GLU A 181 -41.64 9.73 -13.06
N SER A 182 -41.26 9.81 -14.34
CA SER A 182 -41.62 8.81 -15.34
C SER A 182 -40.99 7.46 -15.04
N GLN A 183 -39.72 7.44 -14.62
CA GLN A 183 -39.01 6.23 -14.20
C GLN A 183 -39.68 5.57 -12.99
N LEU A 184 -39.97 6.35 -11.94
CA LEU A 184 -40.65 5.86 -10.73
C LEU A 184 -42.05 5.30 -11.04
N LYS A 185 -42.82 5.98 -11.92
CA LYS A 185 -44.13 5.47 -12.38
C LYS A 185 -43.98 4.15 -13.15
N GLY A 186 -42.94 4.00 -13.97
CA GLY A 186 -42.62 2.77 -14.68
C GLY A 186 -42.27 1.61 -13.75
N GLU A 187 -41.43 1.86 -12.74
CA GLU A 187 -41.06 0.87 -11.72
C GLU A 187 -42.26 0.40 -10.90
N ILE A 188 -43.08 1.36 -10.41
CA ILE A 188 -44.27 1.04 -9.64
C ILE A 188 -45.24 0.19 -10.47
N SER A 189 -45.44 0.52 -11.75
CA SER A 189 -46.29 -0.28 -12.65
C SER A 189 -45.74 -1.69 -12.87
N ARG A 190 -44.43 -1.90 -12.78
CA ARG A 190 -43.82 -3.22 -12.88
C ARG A 190 -44.05 -4.03 -11.60
N TYR A 191 -43.83 -3.41 -10.43
CA TYR A 191 -43.93 -4.08 -9.13
C TYR A 191 -45.37 -4.23 -8.60
N SER A 192 -46.31 -3.40 -9.05
CA SER A 192 -47.70 -3.47 -8.60
C SER A 192 -48.51 -4.61 -9.23
N THR A 193 -47.95 -5.31 -10.23
CA THR A 193 -48.63 -6.43 -10.88
C THR A 193 -48.36 -7.75 -10.17
N ALA A 194 -49.42 -8.47 -9.81
CA ALA A 194 -49.37 -9.81 -9.27
C ALA A 194 -50.00 -10.80 -10.27
N ALA A 195 -49.44 -12.01 -10.38
CA ALA A 195 -50.01 -13.05 -11.22
C ALA A 195 -51.12 -13.78 -10.47
N ALA A 196 -52.37 -13.56 -10.86
CA ALA A 196 -53.53 -14.30 -10.37
C ALA A 196 -53.63 -15.63 -11.12
N ARG A 197 -53.10 -16.71 -10.55
CA ARG A 197 -53.05 -18.04 -11.21
C ARG A 197 -54.38 -18.78 -11.18
N ILE A 198 -55.19 -18.51 -10.16
CA ILE A 198 -56.47 -19.18 -9.95
C ILE A 198 -57.59 -18.26 -10.42
N LEU A 199 -58.36 -18.75 -11.38
CA LEU A 199 -59.52 -18.08 -11.93
C LEU A 199 -60.77 -18.84 -11.52
N ILE A 200 -61.74 -18.12 -10.97
CA ILE A 200 -63.03 -18.63 -10.54
C ILE A 200 -64.06 -18.11 -11.54
N TYR A 201 -64.83 -18.98 -12.18
CA TYR A 201 -65.84 -18.57 -13.14
C TYR A 201 -67.24 -18.89 -12.62
N GLY A 202 -68.10 -17.88 -12.68
CA GLY A 202 -69.52 -17.97 -12.34
C GLY A 202 -70.39 -18.16 -13.57
N LYS A 203 -71.65 -17.74 -13.47
CA LYS A 203 -72.59 -17.78 -14.60
C LYS A 203 -72.24 -16.74 -15.68
N ASP A 204 -72.00 -15.50 -15.27
CA ASP A 204 -71.84 -14.34 -16.18
C ASP A 204 -70.52 -13.56 -15.94
N SER A 205 -69.65 -14.01 -15.03
CA SER A 205 -68.41 -13.30 -14.67
C SER A 205 -67.27 -14.24 -14.25
N VAL A 206 -66.04 -13.72 -14.31
CA VAL A 206 -64.81 -14.40 -13.89
C VAL A 206 -64.10 -13.56 -12.85
N LEU A 207 -63.74 -14.17 -11.72
CA LEU A 207 -62.95 -13.58 -10.65
C LEU A 207 -61.53 -14.16 -10.68
N ALA A 208 -60.54 -13.34 -10.38
CA ALA A 208 -59.15 -13.76 -10.30
C ALA A 208 -58.70 -13.69 -8.84
N GLN A 209 -58.22 -14.79 -8.28
CA GLN A 209 -57.72 -14.84 -6.91
C GLN A 209 -56.26 -14.40 -6.89
N VAL A 210 -55.95 -13.43 -6.03
CA VAL A 210 -54.60 -12.91 -5.82
C VAL A 210 -54.22 -13.11 -4.36
N THR A 211 -52.97 -13.52 -4.11
CA THR A 211 -52.43 -13.60 -2.76
C THR A 211 -52.24 -12.20 -2.18
N THR A 212 -52.67 -12.00 -0.92
CA THR A 212 -52.48 -10.73 -0.23
C THR A 212 -50.99 -10.43 -0.12
N PRO A 213 -50.49 -9.30 -0.64
CA PRO A 213 -49.06 -8.98 -0.59
C PRO A 213 -48.53 -8.85 0.83
N LEU A 214 -47.22 -9.11 1.00
CA LEU A 214 -46.53 -9.07 2.29
C LEU A 214 -46.73 -7.71 2.98
N ILE A 215 -46.55 -6.64 2.22
CA ILE A 215 -46.60 -5.26 2.70
C ILE A 215 -47.96 -4.88 3.34
N VAL A 216 -49.06 -5.46 2.85
CA VAL A 216 -50.41 -5.21 3.37
C VAL A 216 -50.60 -5.96 4.69
N GLN A 217 -50.12 -7.20 4.77
CA GLN A 217 -50.20 -8.00 5.99
C GLN A 217 -49.35 -7.38 7.11
N VAL A 218 -48.14 -6.94 6.78
CA VAL A 218 -47.23 -6.25 7.71
C VAL A 218 -47.87 -4.98 8.25
N ASP A 219 -48.39 -4.10 7.39
CA ASP A 219 -49.00 -2.85 7.86
C ASP A 219 -50.24 -3.10 8.74
N GLN A 220 -51.06 -4.11 8.45
CA GLN A 220 -52.19 -4.48 9.32
C GLN A 220 -51.75 -4.98 10.70
N LEU A 221 -50.60 -5.65 10.80
CA LEU A 221 -50.02 -6.08 12.07
C LEU A 221 -49.42 -4.90 12.83
N LEU A 222 -48.73 -3.98 12.14
CA LEU A 222 -48.19 -2.76 12.72
C LEU A 222 -49.29 -1.83 13.26
N GLU A 223 -50.40 -1.67 12.54
CA GLU A 223 -51.58 -0.91 13.01
C GLU A 223 -52.20 -1.51 14.29
N LYS A 224 -52.02 -2.81 14.50
CA LYS A 224 -52.45 -3.52 15.73
C LYS A 224 -51.38 -3.54 16.83
N ASN A 225 -50.25 -2.86 16.63
CA ASN A 225 -49.07 -2.89 17.50
C ASN A 225 -48.43 -4.30 17.68
N LEU A 226 -48.64 -5.22 16.74
CA LEU A 226 -48.05 -6.56 16.75
C LEU A 226 -46.74 -6.58 15.93
N VAL A 227 -45.74 -5.85 16.41
CA VAL A 227 -44.49 -5.60 15.67
C VAL A 227 -43.66 -6.89 15.51
N GLU A 228 -43.57 -7.72 16.54
CA GLU A 228 -42.82 -8.99 16.49
C GLU A 228 -43.40 -9.96 15.45
N GLU A 229 -44.72 -10.09 15.39
CA GLU A 229 -45.41 -10.93 14.39
C GLU A 229 -45.15 -10.40 12.98
N ALA A 230 -45.14 -9.07 12.79
CA ALA A 230 -44.83 -8.44 11.51
C ALA A 230 -43.38 -8.74 11.05
N ILE A 231 -42.42 -8.68 11.98
CA ILE A 231 -41.02 -9.02 11.71
C ILE A 231 -40.87 -10.51 11.37
N GLN A 232 -41.54 -11.39 12.14
CA GLN A 232 -41.49 -12.82 11.89
C GLN A 232 -42.05 -13.17 10.50
N LEU A 233 -43.13 -12.52 10.10
CA LEU A 233 -43.75 -12.70 8.79
C LEU A 233 -42.80 -12.23 7.67
N ALA A 234 -42.10 -11.10 7.86
CA ALA A 234 -41.09 -10.63 6.92
C ALA A 234 -39.89 -11.60 6.80
N GLU A 235 -39.36 -12.12 7.91
CA GLU A 235 -38.26 -13.10 7.89
C GLU A 235 -38.69 -14.42 7.22
N GLN A 236 -39.91 -14.90 7.47
CA GLN A 236 -40.45 -16.07 6.77
C GLN A 236 -40.57 -15.82 5.25
N ALA A 237 -40.98 -14.63 4.84
CA ALA A 237 -41.06 -14.28 3.42
C ALA A 237 -39.66 -14.20 2.78
N LYS A 238 -38.66 -13.71 3.50
CA LYS A 238 -37.27 -13.68 3.05
C LYS A 238 -36.71 -15.08 2.80
N ASP A 239 -37.02 -16.06 3.65
CA ASP A 239 -36.60 -17.45 3.46
C ASP A 239 -37.19 -18.10 2.20
N THR A 240 -38.25 -17.54 1.62
CA THR A 240 -38.83 -17.99 0.35
C THR A 240 -38.12 -17.42 -0.88
N MET A 241 -37.17 -16.50 -0.73
CA MET A 241 -36.40 -15.96 -1.84
C MET A 241 -35.44 -17.03 -2.40
N SER A 242 -35.59 -17.34 -3.67
CA SER A 242 -34.59 -18.11 -4.43
C SER A 242 -33.40 -17.24 -4.80
N ASN A 243 -32.19 -17.81 -4.81
CA ASN A 243 -30.93 -17.10 -5.12
C ASN A 243 -30.79 -16.65 -6.59
N ASP A 244 -31.70 -17.04 -7.48
CA ASP A 244 -31.72 -16.58 -8.86
C ASP A 244 -32.28 -15.15 -8.92
N SER A 245 -31.37 -14.17 -8.93
CA SER A 245 -31.61 -12.72 -8.88
C SER A 245 -32.36 -12.14 -10.08
N ASP A 246 -32.60 -12.92 -11.13
CA ASP A 246 -33.02 -12.41 -12.45
C ASP A 246 -34.55 -12.39 -12.65
N HIS A 247 -35.33 -12.62 -11.59
CA HIS A 247 -36.78 -12.62 -11.67
C HIS A 247 -37.40 -11.36 -11.05
N VAL A 248 -38.30 -10.71 -11.79
CA VAL A 248 -39.10 -9.54 -11.36
C VAL A 248 -39.78 -9.75 -10.00
N TYR A 249 -40.09 -11.00 -9.64
CA TYR A 249 -40.62 -11.36 -8.33
C TYR A 249 -39.62 -11.14 -7.19
N ALA A 250 -38.33 -11.45 -7.39
CA ALA A 250 -37.29 -11.26 -6.39
C ALA A 250 -37.03 -9.77 -6.11
N GLU A 251 -36.93 -8.94 -7.16
CA GLU A 251 -36.79 -7.48 -7.02
C GLU A 251 -37.98 -6.86 -6.28
N ARG A 252 -39.20 -7.30 -6.62
CA ARG A 252 -40.43 -6.86 -5.95
C ARG A 252 -40.44 -7.28 -4.48
N LEU A 253 -40.17 -8.56 -4.19
CA LEU A 253 -40.16 -9.08 -2.82
C LEU A 253 -39.10 -8.38 -1.98
N GLN A 254 -37.91 -8.11 -2.53
CA GLN A 254 -36.88 -7.31 -1.86
C GLN A 254 -37.39 -5.89 -1.53
N SER A 255 -38.10 -5.25 -2.46
CA SER A 255 -38.70 -3.93 -2.20
C SER A 255 -39.79 -3.98 -1.12
N GLU A 256 -40.61 -5.03 -1.10
CA GLU A 256 -41.62 -5.26 -0.05
C GLU A 256 -40.95 -5.53 1.32
N LEU A 257 -39.85 -6.28 1.35
CA LEU A 257 -39.05 -6.54 2.56
C LEU A 257 -38.38 -5.26 3.07
N ASN A 258 -37.76 -4.48 2.19
CA ASN A 258 -37.13 -3.20 2.55
C ASN A 258 -38.15 -2.25 3.19
N TYR A 259 -39.32 -2.07 2.57
CA TYR A 259 -40.39 -1.28 3.18
C TYR A 259 -40.83 -1.83 4.54
N SER A 260 -41.02 -3.16 4.64
CA SER A 260 -41.50 -3.82 5.86
C SER A 260 -40.52 -3.64 7.03
N TYR A 261 -39.22 -3.85 6.80
CA TYR A 261 -38.20 -3.62 7.82
C TYR A 261 -38.05 -2.14 8.17
N GLN A 262 -38.13 -1.24 7.18
CA GLN A 262 -38.05 0.21 7.42
C GLN A 262 -39.22 0.69 8.30
N ARG A 263 -40.46 0.29 7.98
CA ARG A 263 -41.66 0.62 8.76
C ARG A 263 -41.58 0.05 10.18
N SER A 264 -41.30 -1.24 10.32
CA SER A 264 -41.17 -1.89 11.64
C SER A 264 -40.08 -1.23 12.48
N GLY A 265 -38.94 -0.88 11.88
CA GLY A 265 -37.86 -0.16 12.55
C GLY A 265 -38.27 1.22 13.05
N LEU A 266 -39.03 1.98 12.25
CA LEU A 266 -39.54 3.30 12.67
C LEU A 266 -40.60 3.20 13.80
N TYR A 267 -41.43 2.15 13.82
CA TYR A 267 -42.34 1.91 14.95
C TYR A 267 -41.59 1.58 16.24
N LEU A 268 -40.53 0.75 16.17
CA LEU A 268 -39.68 0.50 17.34
C LEU A 268 -38.95 1.77 17.80
N LEU A 269 -38.57 2.63 16.85
CA LEU A 269 -37.98 3.94 17.15
C LEU A 269 -38.97 4.84 17.89
N GLU A 270 -40.26 4.82 17.51
CA GLU A 270 -41.32 5.52 18.23
C GLU A 270 -41.43 5.09 19.70
N GLN A 271 -41.21 3.81 19.98
CA GLN A 271 -41.23 3.20 21.31
C GLN A 271 -39.89 3.34 22.08
N ALA A 272 -38.95 4.14 21.57
CA ALA A 272 -37.61 4.34 22.11
C ALA A 272 -36.75 3.06 22.24
N LEU A 273 -37.05 2.02 21.44
CA LEU A 273 -36.26 0.79 21.32
C LEU A 273 -35.18 0.95 20.23
N PHE A 274 -34.15 1.77 20.53
CA PHE A 274 -33.20 2.26 19.53
C PHE A 274 -32.33 1.17 18.87
N ASP A 275 -31.77 0.22 19.63
CA ASP A 275 -30.88 -0.82 19.09
C ASP A 275 -31.61 -1.71 18.07
N ASP A 276 -32.80 -2.21 18.42
CA ASP A 276 -33.62 -3.06 17.55
C ASP A 276 -34.15 -2.28 16.35
N ALA A 277 -34.57 -1.03 16.57
CA ALA A 277 -35.00 -0.13 15.51
C ALA A 277 -33.91 0.05 14.45
N PHE A 278 -32.70 0.43 14.85
CA PHE A 278 -31.62 0.66 13.90
C PHE A 278 -31.10 -0.62 13.23
N SER A 279 -31.17 -1.77 13.93
CA SER A 279 -30.89 -3.08 13.34
C SER A 279 -31.85 -3.39 12.18
N LEU A 280 -33.16 -3.17 12.37
CA LEU A 280 -34.16 -3.36 11.31
C LEU A 280 -34.03 -2.33 10.19
N LEU A 281 -33.79 -1.07 10.52
CA LEU A 281 -33.56 -0.01 9.53
C LEU A 281 -32.35 -0.31 8.65
N SER A 282 -31.28 -0.86 9.22
CA SER A 282 -30.11 -1.34 8.48
C SER A 282 -30.43 -2.55 7.60
N LYS A 283 -31.22 -3.51 8.09
CA LYS A 283 -31.70 -4.66 7.28
C LYS A 283 -32.57 -4.20 6.10
N GLY A 284 -33.40 -3.17 6.31
CA GLY A 284 -34.25 -2.58 5.29
C GLY A 284 -33.53 -1.61 4.35
N GLU A 285 -32.21 -1.46 4.47
CA GLU A 285 -31.38 -0.58 3.64
C GLU A 285 -31.88 0.87 3.59
N ILE A 286 -32.32 1.41 4.73
CA ILE A 286 -32.65 2.84 4.79
C ILE A 286 -31.37 3.67 4.59
N ASP A 287 -31.50 4.79 3.88
CA ASP A 287 -30.44 5.77 3.81
C ASP A 287 -30.18 6.35 5.21
N PRO A 288 -28.92 6.42 5.68
CA PRO A 288 -28.57 7.02 6.96
C PRO A 288 -28.94 8.51 7.11
N ARG A 289 -29.05 9.29 6.02
CA ARG A 289 -29.26 10.75 6.07
C ARG A 289 -30.55 11.16 6.79
N PRO A 290 -31.74 10.61 6.46
CA PRO A 290 -32.96 10.87 7.22
C PRO A 290 -32.87 10.50 8.71
N ILE A 291 -32.14 9.43 9.05
CA ILE A 291 -31.98 8.98 10.43
C ILE A 291 -31.09 9.93 11.22
N VAL A 292 -29.96 10.36 10.65
CA VAL A 292 -29.05 11.34 11.26
C VAL A 292 -29.76 12.68 11.49
N GLN A 293 -30.65 13.08 10.58
CA GLN A 293 -31.42 14.33 10.69
C GLN A 293 -32.32 14.38 11.93
N LEU A 294 -32.69 13.23 12.51
CA LEU A 294 -33.46 13.17 13.77
C LEU A 294 -32.63 13.64 14.98
N PHE A 295 -31.30 13.67 14.86
CA PHE A 295 -30.37 14.08 15.91
C PHE A 295 -29.87 15.51 15.70
N ASP A 296 -30.24 16.39 16.63
CA ASP A 296 -29.85 17.80 16.58
C ASP A 296 -28.33 18.00 16.53
N GLY A 297 -27.84 18.79 15.57
CA GLY A 297 -26.44 19.20 15.47
C GLY A 297 -25.50 18.20 14.78
N LEU A 298 -25.97 17.00 14.43
CA LEU A 298 -25.18 16.04 13.64
C LEU A 298 -25.23 16.36 12.14
N ALA A 299 -26.44 16.58 11.60
CA ALA A 299 -26.63 16.95 10.21
C ALA A 299 -26.10 18.36 9.91
N SER A 300 -25.34 18.51 8.82
CA SER A 300 -24.92 19.84 8.34
C SER A 300 -26.01 20.49 7.50
N SER A 301 -26.12 21.82 7.56
CA SER A 301 -27.06 22.58 6.73
C SER A 301 -26.72 22.48 5.24
N SER A 302 -25.43 22.32 4.90
CA SER A 302 -24.94 22.18 3.53
C SER A 302 -25.38 20.88 2.85
N TRP A 303 -25.76 19.85 3.62
CA TRP A 303 -26.11 18.56 3.03
C TRP A 303 -27.39 18.57 2.20
N ARG A 304 -28.25 19.57 2.40
CA ARG A 304 -29.49 19.72 1.61
C ARG A 304 -29.23 20.25 0.21
N GLU A 305 -28.13 20.98 0.01
CA GLU A 305 -27.78 21.62 -1.26
C GLU A 305 -26.73 20.80 -2.03
N GLU A 306 -25.80 20.15 -1.32
CA GLU A 306 -24.70 19.38 -1.93
C GLU A 306 -25.12 17.99 -2.45
N PHE A 307 -26.17 17.37 -1.90
CA PHE A 307 -26.45 15.94 -2.11
C PHE A 307 -27.72 15.69 -2.92
N PRO A 308 -27.74 14.63 -3.77
CA PRO A 308 -28.95 14.23 -4.47
C PRO A 308 -30.04 13.78 -3.47
N PRO A 309 -31.32 13.94 -3.83
CA PRO A 309 -32.42 13.59 -2.94
C PRO A 309 -32.44 12.09 -2.65
N VAL A 310 -32.90 11.74 -1.45
CA VAL A 310 -33.10 10.35 -1.05
C VAL A 310 -34.46 9.90 -1.54
N LEU A 311 -34.55 8.75 -2.20
CA LEU A 311 -35.84 8.13 -2.54
C LEU A 311 -36.35 7.33 -1.35
N LEU A 312 -37.35 7.86 -0.65
CA LEU A 312 -38.00 7.20 0.48
C LEU A 312 -39.38 6.69 0.08
N PHE A 313 -39.81 5.57 0.65
CA PHE A 313 -41.21 5.16 0.53
C PHE A 313 -42.13 6.19 1.19
N ASP A 314 -43.26 6.50 0.56
CA ASP A 314 -44.19 7.52 1.06
C ASP A 314 -44.67 7.20 2.49
N GLY A 315 -44.95 5.92 2.78
CA GLY A 315 -45.34 5.47 4.13
C GLY A 315 -44.22 5.52 5.19
N VAL A 316 -42.96 5.54 4.76
CA VAL A 316 -41.78 5.71 5.64
C VAL A 316 -41.54 7.20 5.89
N ARG A 317 -41.68 8.03 4.85
CA ARG A 317 -41.59 9.49 4.94
C ARG A 317 -42.61 10.08 5.89
N THR A 318 -43.88 9.70 5.76
CA THR A 318 -44.96 10.20 6.63
C THR A 318 -44.72 9.86 8.11
N LEU A 319 -44.18 8.67 8.38
CA LEU A 319 -43.76 8.30 9.74
C LEU A 319 -42.59 9.14 10.24
N LEU A 320 -41.54 9.33 9.43
CA LEU A 320 -40.39 10.17 9.80
C LEU A 320 -40.83 11.60 10.15
N ASP A 321 -41.72 12.18 9.34
CA ASP A 321 -42.27 13.52 9.57
C ASP A 321 -43.10 13.58 10.87
N THR A 322 -43.78 12.47 11.24
CA THR A 322 -44.57 12.35 12.48
C THR A 322 -43.69 12.16 13.72
N LEU A 323 -42.55 11.46 13.58
CA LEU A 323 -41.66 11.15 14.70
C LEU A 323 -40.98 12.39 15.29
N GLY A 324 -40.64 13.38 14.46
CA GLY A 324 -39.92 14.58 14.89
C GLY A 324 -38.47 14.28 15.29
N SER A 325 -37.89 15.08 16.19
CA SER A 325 -36.53 14.86 16.67
C SER A 325 -36.44 13.69 17.67
N VAL A 326 -35.25 13.15 17.88
CA VAL A 326 -35.01 12.14 18.94
C VAL A 326 -35.39 12.68 20.32
N LYS A 327 -35.23 13.99 20.55
CA LYS A 327 -35.68 14.62 21.79
C LYS A 327 -37.20 14.51 21.94
N ASP A 328 -37.96 14.73 20.88
CA ASP A 328 -39.43 14.62 20.90
C ASP A 328 -39.89 13.18 21.14
N ILE A 329 -39.19 12.20 20.56
CA ILE A 329 -39.45 10.76 20.79
C ILE A 329 -39.24 10.44 22.27
N VAL A 330 -38.11 10.86 22.84
CA VAL A 330 -37.79 10.61 24.25
C VAL A 330 -38.81 11.30 25.17
N GLU A 331 -39.19 12.54 24.89
CA GLU A 331 -40.20 13.27 25.67
C GLU A 331 -41.58 12.62 25.64
N ARG A 332 -41.98 12.01 24.52
CA ARG A 332 -43.24 11.26 24.44
C ARG A 332 -43.24 10.01 25.32
N ASN A 333 -42.14 9.26 25.32
CA ASN A 333 -41.99 8.03 26.11
C ASN A 333 -41.68 8.29 27.60
N LEU A 334 -41.21 9.48 27.95
CA LEU A 334 -40.95 9.86 29.35
C LEU A 334 -42.24 10.05 30.17
N LYS A 335 -43.39 10.26 29.53
CA LYS A 335 -44.68 10.50 30.21
C LYS A 335 -45.15 9.33 31.08
N ASP A 336 -44.67 8.12 30.79
CA ASP A 336 -45.02 6.90 31.51
C ASP A 336 -44.15 6.67 32.78
N TYR A 337 -43.14 7.52 33.01
CA TYR A 337 -42.21 7.41 34.15
C TYR A 337 -42.53 8.43 35.27
N ALA A 338 -42.43 8.00 36.53
CA ALA A 338 -42.71 8.83 37.71
C ALA A 338 -41.70 9.99 37.90
N SER A 339 -42.17 11.10 38.50
CA SER A 339 -41.56 12.44 38.45
C SER A 339 -40.14 12.60 39.02
N ASP A 340 -39.74 11.77 39.98
CA ASP A 340 -38.62 12.14 40.86
C ASP A 340 -37.22 11.94 40.24
N ASN A 341 -37.11 11.25 39.09
CA ASN A 341 -35.84 10.96 38.41
C ASN A 341 -35.83 11.31 36.89
N LEU A 342 -36.78 12.13 36.43
CA LEU A 342 -37.05 12.32 35.00
C LEU A 342 -35.84 12.86 34.21
N ALA A 343 -35.02 13.72 34.81
CA ALA A 343 -33.84 14.29 34.16
C ALA A 343 -32.72 13.25 33.92
N HIS A 344 -32.50 12.35 34.88
CA HIS A 344 -31.50 11.28 34.73
C HIS A 344 -31.96 10.25 33.70
N VAL A 345 -33.24 9.86 33.77
CA VAL A 345 -33.86 8.92 32.80
C VAL A 345 -33.80 9.49 31.38
N ARG A 346 -34.12 10.79 31.21
CA ARG A 346 -33.97 11.50 29.93
C ARG A 346 -32.55 11.42 29.39
N GLN A 347 -31.55 11.69 30.21
CA GLN A 347 -30.15 11.64 29.80
C GLN A 347 -29.74 10.20 29.40
N THR A 348 -30.22 9.19 30.11
CA THR A 348 -29.98 7.78 29.79
C THR A 348 -30.58 7.40 28.44
N PHE A 349 -31.83 7.81 28.14
CA PHE A 349 -32.44 7.57 26.84
C PHE A 349 -31.69 8.26 25.69
N LEU A 350 -31.27 9.52 25.88
CA LEU A 350 -30.49 10.24 24.86
C LEU A 350 -29.11 9.62 24.65
N THR A 351 -28.47 9.13 25.72
CA THR A 351 -27.18 8.42 25.63
C THR A 351 -27.37 7.09 24.90
N ASN A 352 -28.41 6.32 25.24
CA ASN A 352 -28.75 5.08 24.54
C ASN A 352 -29.04 5.31 23.05
N ALA A 353 -29.80 6.36 22.71
CA ALA A 353 -30.05 6.72 21.32
C ALA A 353 -28.76 7.04 20.55
N SER A 354 -27.84 7.76 21.18
CA SER A 354 -26.52 8.10 20.61
C SER A 354 -25.62 6.87 20.46
N ASP A 355 -25.63 5.96 21.45
CA ASP A 355 -24.88 4.69 21.39
C ASP A 355 -25.43 3.73 20.33
N ALA A 356 -26.75 3.64 20.20
CA ALA A 356 -27.40 2.85 19.17
C ALA A 356 -27.15 3.43 17.76
N LEU A 357 -27.16 4.77 17.61
CA LEU A 357 -26.79 5.43 16.35
C LEU A 357 -25.33 5.18 15.98
N ASP A 358 -24.41 5.24 16.94
CA ASP A 358 -22.99 4.94 16.75
C ASP A 358 -22.79 3.52 16.21
N LYS A 359 -23.45 2.51 16.82
CA LYS A 359 -23.43 1.12 16.33
C LYS A 359 -24.01 1.00 14.91
N TYR A 360 -25.13 1.67 14.64
CA TYR A 360 -25.78 1.67 13.33
C TYR A 360 -24.86 2.25 12.24
N LEU A 361 -24.28 3.42 12.48
CA LEU A 361 -23.37 4.07 11.55
C LEU A 361 -22.09 3.25 11.35
N CYS A 362 -21.54 2.63 12.40
CA CYS A 362 -20.42 1.69 12.28
C CYS A 362 -20.76 0.49 11.38
N MET A 363 -21.96 -0.10 11.56
CA MET A 363 -22.42 -1.21 10.73
C MET A 363 -22.61 -0.78 9.26
N GLU A 364 -23.22 0.38 9.01
CA GLU A 364 -23.38 0.93 7.66
C GLU A 364 -22.05 1.31 7.00
N ARG A 365 -21.08 1.76 7.79
CA ARG A 365 -19.70 2.01 7.35
C ARG A 365 -19.01 0.71 6.93
N GLU A 366 -19.16 -0.37 7.70
CA GLU A 366 -18.49 -1.66 7.42
C GLU A 366 -19.07 -2.35 6.19
N LYS A 367 -20.39 -2.23 5.92
CA LYS A 367 -21.00 -2.68 4.65
C LYS A 367 -20.34 -2.04 3.42
N ARG A 368 -19.81 -0.82 3.58
CA ARG A 368 -19.19 0.00 2.53
C ARG A 368 -17.67 0.03 2.59
N LYS A 369 -17.04 -0.97 3.21
CA LYS A 369 -15.57 -1.07 3.35
C LYS A 369 -14.79 -0.89 2.05
N HIS A 370 -15.36 -1.31 0.93
CA HIS A 370 -14.75 -1.20 -0.39
C HIS A 370 -14.76 0.23 -0.97
N GLN A 371 -15.55 1.16 -0.40
CA GLN A 371 -15.69 2.55 -0.83
C GLN A 371 -14.94 3.56 0.06
N TRP A 372 -14.29 3.10 1.14
CA TRP A 372 -13.61 3.99 2.10
C TRP A 372 -12.54 4.86 1.43
N GLY A 373 -12.62 6.17 1.65
CA GLY A 373 -11.63 7.13 1.15
C GLY A 373 -11.74 7.42 -0.35
N GLN A 374 -12.82 6.99 -1.00
CA GLN A 374 -13.09 7.25 -2.43
C GLN A 374 -13.96 8.50 -2.65
N ASN A 375 -14.12 9.34 -1.62
CA ASN A 375 -15.02 10.49 -1.62
C ASN A 375 -16.47 10.11 -1.94
N ASP A 376 -16.92 8.94 -1.48
CA ASP A 376 -18.32 8.56 -1.56
C ASP A 376 -19.17 9.50 -0.69
N LEU A 377 -20.29 9.97 -1.24
CA LEU A 377 -21.16 10.94 -0.59
C LEU A 377 -21.73 10.39 0.73
N LEU A 378 -22.11 9.12 0.75
CA LEU A 378 -22.70 8.52 1.93
C LEU A 378 -21.63 8.20 2.99
N CYS A 379 -20.45 7.75 2.59
CA CYS A 379 -19.30 7.64 3.48
C CYS A 379 -18.92 8.99 4.09
N LYS A 380 -18.96 10.10 3.33
CA LYS A 380 -18.75 11.46 3.85
C LYS A 380 -19.72 11.80 4.97
N VAL A 381 -21.00 11.49 4.81
CA VAL A 381 -22.02 11.71 5.84
C VAL A 381 -21.74 10.84 7.07
N ILE A 382 -21.54 9.53 6.88
CA ILE A 382 -21.33 8.57 7.97
C ILE A 382 -20.10 8.94 8.79
N ASP A 383 -18.95 9.16 8.15
CA ASP A 383 -17.68 9.46 8.83
C ASP A 383 -17.75 10.81 9.56
N THR A 384 -18.37 11.82 8.95
CA THR A 384 -18.58 13.14 9.59
C THR A 384 -19.46 13.02 10.84
N CYS A 385 -20.52 12.21 10.78
CA CYS A 385 -21.39 11.94 11.93
C CYS A 385 -20.67 11.20 13.04
N LEU A 386 -19.97 10.11 12.72
CA LEU A 386 -19.21 9.33 13.68
C LEU A 386 -18.17 10.19 14.39
N LEU A 387 -17.44 11.03 13.65
CA LEU A 387 -16.48 11.94 14.26
C LEU A 387 -17.17 12.94 15.22
N LYS A 388 -18.29 13.55 14.82
CA LYS A 388 -19.07 14.45 15.69
C LYS A 388 -19.56 13.72 16.96
N ILE A 389 -20.04 12.49 16.83
CA ILE A 389 -20.46 11.65 17.97
C ILE A 389 -19.27 11.40 18.92
N TYR A 390 -18.10 11.02 18.39
CA TYR A 390 -16.92 10.78 19.22
C TYR A 390 -16.38 12.05 19.89
N ILE A 391 -16.51 13.21 19.24
CA ILE A 391 -16.21 14.52 19.85
C ILE A 391 -17.15 14.78 21.03
N ILE A 392 -18.46 14.55 20.87
CA ILE A 392 -19.47 14.74 21.92
C ILE A 392 -19.23 13.78 23.10
N LYS A 393 -18.92 12.50 22.82
CA LYS A 393 -18.61 11.49 23.84
C LYS A 393 -17.24 11.68 24.50
N ASN A 394 -16.41 12.59 23.96
CA ASN A 394 -15.02 12.80 24.35
C ASN A 394 -14.14 11.53 24.25
N ASP A 395 -14.41 10.67 23.27
CA ASP A 395 -13.63 9.44 23.05
C ASP A 395 -12.47 9.69 22.08
N ASN A 396 -11.29 10.00 22.64
CA ASN A 396 -10.09 10.28 21.85
C ASN A 396 -9.60 9.04 21.07
N ILE A 397 -9.81 7.83 21.58
CA ILE A 397 -9.31 6.61 20.93
C ILE A 397 -10.02 6.43 19.59
N SER A 398 -11.34 6.50 19.59
CA SER A 398 -12.17 6.35 18.39
C SER A 398 -11.95 7.48 17.39
N ILE A 399 -11.73 8.72 17.86
CA ILE A 399 -11.36 9.87 16.99
C ILE A 399 -10.09 9.55 16.19
N TYR A 400 -9.01 9.14 16.86
CA TYR A 400 -7.75 8.86 16.16
C TYR A 400 -7.81 7.60 15.30
N GLN A 401 -8.59 6.59 15.69
CA GLN A 401 -8.78 5.40 14.88
C GLN A 401 -9.49 5.73 13.56
N LEU A 402 -10.55 6.55 13.61
CA LEU A 402 -11.28 6.98 12.43
C LEU A 402 -10.42 7.87 11.52
N LEU A 403 -9.73 8.87 12.07
CA LEU A 403 -8.95 9.82 11.28
C LEU A 403 -7.68 9.22 10.66
N LYS A 404 -7.08 8.19 11.29
CA LYS A 404 -5.92 7.49 10.73
C LYS A 404 -6.31 6.43 9.70
N ALA A 405 -7.54 5.94 9.75
CA ALA A 405 -8.10 5.07 8.73
C ALA A 405 -8.49 5.89 7.47
N PRO A 406 -8.61 5.25 6.29
CA PRO A 406 -9.20 5.91 5.12
C PRO A 406 -10.62 6.36 5.49
N ASN A 407 -10.86 7.67 5.36
CA ASN A 407 -12.10 8.31 5.77
C ASN A 407 -12.51 9.41 4.79
N ASP A 408 -13.82 9.64 4.70
CA ASP A 408 -14.44 10.63 3.82
C ASP A 408 -14.95 11.87 4.60
N CYS A 409 -14.47 12.09 5.83
CA CYS A 409 -14.86 13.21 6.69
C CYS A 409 -14.89 14.58 5.97
N SER A 410 -15.94 15.36 6.21
CA SER A 410 -16.09 16.72 5.71
C SER A 410 -15.14 17.68 6.45
N VAL A 411 -14.20 18.30 5.74
CA VAL A 411 -13.19 19.18 6.36
C VAL A 411 -13.83 20.37 7.05
N GLU A 412 -14.82 21.01 6.42
CA GLU A 412 -15.48 22.21 6.94
C GLU A 412 -16.21 21.91 8.25
N ASP A 413 -17.10 20.93 8.24
CA ASP A 413 -17.90 20.55 9.42
C ASP A 413 -17.03 20.02 10.57
N CYS A 414 -16.07 19.15 10.26
CA CYS A 414 -15.22 18.53 11.26
C CYS A 414 -14.22 19.54 11.84
N SER A 415 -13.72 20.48 11.04
CA SER A 415 -12.80 21.52 11.53
C SER A 415 -13.44 22.45 12.55
N GLU A 416 -14.69 22.87 12.31
CA GLU A 416 -15.44 23.69 13.24
C GLU A 416 -15.73 22.94 14.55
N ALA A 417 -16.16 21.67 14.45
CA ALA A 417 -16.45 20.84 15.62
C ALA A 417 -15.20 20.58 16.47
N LEU A 418 -14.08 20.21 15.84
CA LEU A 418 -12.80 19.96 16.53
C LEU A 418 -12.24 21.23 17.16
N SER A 419 -12.31 22.37 16.45
CA SER A 419 -11.87 23.66 16.99
C SER A 419 -12.69 24.12 18.19
N LYS A 420 -14.03 23.96 18.16
CA LYS A 420 -14.91 24.27 19.31
C LYS A 420 -14.59 23.40 20.54
N SER A 421 -14.23 22.14 20.32
CA SER A 421 -13.87 21.19 21.38
C SER A 421 -12.44 21.33 21.92
N LYS A 422 -11.64 22.29 21.40
CA LYS A 422 -10.21 22.49 21.71
C LYS A 422 -9.33 21.26 21.43
N LYS A 423 -9.73 20.38 20.51
CA LYS A 423 -8.95 19.20 20.07
C LYS A 423 -8.13 19.55 18.83
N HIS A 424 -7.11 20.40 19.00
CA HIS A 424 -6.32 20.95 17.90
C HIS A 424 -5.40 19.91 17.24
N TYR A 425 -4.88 18.97 18.01
CA TYR A 425 -4.06 17.90 17.45
C TYR A 425 -4.90 16.92 16.62
N ALA A 426 -6.11 16.55 17.05
CA ALA A 426 -7.04 15.78 16.22
C ALA A 426 -7.38 16.51 14.90
N LEU A 427 -7.51 17.84 14.93
CA LEU A 427 -7.68 18.66 13.71
C LEU A 427 -6.48 18.55 12.77
N SER A 428 -5.25 18.56 13.30
CA SER A 428 -4.07 18.34 12.47
C SER A 428 -4.04 16.96 11.81
N VAL A 429 -4.53 15.91 12.49
CA VAL A 429 -4.63 14.55 11.94
C VAL A 429 -5.71 14.47 10.86
N LEU A 430 -6.82 15.19 11.00
CA LEU A 430 -7.81 15.33 9.93
C LEU A 430 -7.18 15.97 8.68
N TYR A 431 -6.43 17.07 8.84
CA TYR A 431 -5.74 17.69 7.70
C TYR A 431 -4.68 16.78 7.08
N GLU A 432 -3.95 15.99 7.88
CA GLU A 432 -3.03 14.97 7.40
C GLU A 432 -3.75 13.93 6.53
N SER A 433 -4.93 13.46 6.96
CA SER A 433 -5.73 12.47 6.23
C SER A 433 -6.31 12.99 4.90
N LYS A 434 -6.40 14.32 4.76
CA LYS A 434 -6.94 15.00 3.57
C LYS A 434 -5.86 15.69 2.73
N HIS A 435 -4.59 15.35 2.95
CA HIS A 435 -3.46 15.91 2.19
C HIS A 435 -3.33 17.44 2.30
N MET A 436 -3.88 18.05 3.35
CA MET A 436 -3.82 19.49 3.61
C MET A 436 -2.65 19.84 4.54
N TYR A 437 -1.43 19.50 4.11
CA TYR A 437 -0.25 19.54 4.98
C TYR A 437 0.15 20.95 5.45
N GLU A 438 -0.11 22.00 4.66
CA GLU A 438 0.18 23.38 5.06
C GLU A 438 -0.58 23.77 6.34
N LYS A 439 -1.91 23.55 6.36
CA LYS A 439 -2.74 23.81 7.54
C LYS A 439 -2.37 22.94 8.74
N MET A 440 -1.92 21.71 8.49
CA MET A 440 -1.40 20.81 9.52
C MET A 440 -0.15 21.38 10.20
N PHE A 441 0.84 21.83 9.43
CA PHE A 441 2.05 22.44 9.99
C PHE A 441 1.77 23.79 10.67
N GLU A 442 0.83 24.60 10.16
CA GLU A 442 0.38 25.80 10.87
C GLU A 442 -0.16 25.47 12.27
N ILE A 443 -0.97 24.41 12.40
CA ILE A 443 -1.47 23.99 13.72
C ILE A 443 -0.31 23.52 14.60
N TRP A 444 0.61 22.70 14.08
CA TRP A 444 1.72 22.18 14.87
C TRP A 444 2.69 23.26 15.35
N THR A 445 2.99 24.24 14.50
CA THR A 445 3.82 25.39 14.88
C THR A 445 3.14 26.26 15.93
N LYS A 446 1.82 26.48 15.84
CA LYS A 446 1.03 27.20 16.85
C LYS A 446 0.93 26.45 18.18
N ILE A 447 0.75 25.12 18.15
CA ILE A 447 0.78 24.29 19.37
C ILE A 447 2.16 24.36 20.02
N TYR A 448 3.24 24.25 19.23
CA TYR A 448 4.60 24.32 19.74
C TYR A 448 4.94 25.71 20.33
N ALA A 449 4.47 26.79 19.69
CA ALA A 449 4.63 28.15 20.19
C ALA A 449 3.81 28.46 21.47
N GLY A 450 2.91 27.55 21.87
CA GLY A 450 2.02 27.74 23.01
C GLY A 450 0.82 28.64 22.74
N GLU A 451 0.54 28.97 21.47
CA GLU A 451 -0.66 29.72 21.07
C GLU A 451 -1.92 28.86 21.14
N LEU A 452 -1.76 27.54 20.95
CA LEU A 452 -2.80 26.52 21.09
C LEU A 452 -2.35 25.50 22.13
N ASP A 453 -3.23 25.15 23.07
CA ASP A 453 -2.96 24.14 24.09
C ASP A 453 -3.60 22.81 23.69
N ASP A 454 -2.79 21.76 23.56
CA ASP A 454 -3.27 20.39 23.35
C ASP A 454 -2.31 19.36 24.00
N PRO A 455 -2.74 18.68 25.06
CA PRO A 455 -1.87 17.77 25.84
C PRO A 455 -1.50 16.48 25.10
N GLU A 456 -2.17 16.16 23.99
CA GLU A 456 -1.89 14.94 23.20
C GLU A 456 -0.74 15.13 22.20
N PHE A 457 -0.38 16.38 21.89
CA PHE A 457 0.76 16.68 21.02
C PHE A 457 2.10 16.56 21.78
N LYS A 458 2.62 15.33 21.83
CA LYS A 458 3.93 15.02 22.41
C LYS A 458 5.02 14.98 21.34
N ASP A 459 6.23 15.44 21.68
CA ASP A 459 7.40 15.45 20.78
C ASP A 459 7.17 16.25 19.47
N GLY A 460 6.79 17.52 19.62
CA GLY A 460 6.41 18.36 18.47
C GLY A 460 7.49 18.52 17.40
N LEU A 461 8.73 18.82 17.81
CA LEU A 461 9.86 18.99 16.89
C LEU A 461 10.21 17.68 16.16
N GLY A 462 10.33 16.57 16.90
CA GLY A 462 10.64 15.27 16.33
C GLY A 462 9.56 14.78 15.36
N ARG A 463 8.31 15.19 15.57
CA ARG A 463 7.20 14.87 14.67
C ARG A 463 7.19 15.70 13.39
N ILE A 464 7.38 17.03 13.49
CA ILE A 464 7.55 17.91 12.34
C ILE A 464 8.68 17.40 11.44
N LYS A 465 9.84 17.10 12.04
CA LYS A 465 11.00 16.52 11.36
C LYS A 465 10.65 15.23 10.62
N ARG A 466 10.01 14.26 11.29
CA ARG A 466 9.61 12.98 10.68
C ARG A 466 8.67 13.15 9.50
N CYS A 467 7.78 14.15 9.53
CA CYS A 467 6.88 14.44 8.42
C CYS A 467 7.61 15.09 7.24
N LEU A 468 8.54 16.03 7.50
CA LEU A 468 9.36 16.65 6.44
C LEU A 468 10.33 15.66 5.76
N LEU A 469 10.70 14.60 6.45
CA LEU A 469 11.54 13.50 5.93
C LEU A 469 10.74 12.35 5.29
N ARG A 470 9.40 12.37 5.34
CA ARG A 470 8.55 11.31 4.79
C ARG A 470 8.22 11.60 3.33
N ASP A 471 8.56 10.66 2.44
CA ASP A 471 8.36 10.72 0.98
C ASP A 471 6.96 11.21 0.57
N THR A 472 5.91 10.57 1.08
CA THR A 472 4.52 10.87 0.69
C THR A 472 4.10 12.31 0.99
N ILE A 473 4.57 12.88 2.10
CA ILE A 473 4.18 14.23 2.53
C ILE A 473 5.05 15.27 1.81
N ALA A 474 6.34 14.97 1.69
CA ALA A 474 7.32 15.88 1.13
C ALA A 474 7.11 16.11 -0.38
N GLU A 475 6.71 15.10 -1.14
CA GLU A 475 6.42 15.25 -2.58
C GLU A 475 5.19 16.12 -2.86
N GLU A 476 4.16 16.04 -2.02
CA GLU A 476 2.91 16.79 -2.19
C GLU A 476 3.00 18.26 -1.74
N LEU A 477 3.95 18.59 -0.87
CA LEU A 477 4.17 19.95 -0.40
C LEU A 477 4.83 20.83 -1.47
N PRO A 478 4.38 22.08 -1.70
CA PRO A 478 5.13 23.06 -2.48
C PRO A 478 6.52 23.32 -1.87
N LEU A 479 7.54 23.50 -2.73
CA LEU A 479 8.93 23.72 -2.29
C LEU A 479 9.05 24.93 -1.35
N SER A 480 8.29 26.00 -1.62
CA SER A 480 8.27 27.21 -0.77
C SER A 480 7.82 26.91 0.67
N VAL A 481 6.77 26.10 0.82
CA VAL A 481 6.21 25.71 2.13
C VAL A 481 7.17 24.77 2.85
N MET A 482 7.76 23.82 2.13
CA MET A 482 8.79 22.93 2.67
C MET A 482 9.99 23.72 3.19
N MET A 483 10.51 24.65 2.39
CA MET A 483 11.63 25.51 2.79
C MET A 483 11.25 26.40 3.98
N HIS A 484 10.03 26.93 4.03
CA HIS A 484 9.55 27.71 5.17
C HIS A 484 9.61 26.91 6.47
N TYR A 485 9.08 25.69 6.50
CA TYR A 485 9.08 24.85 7.72
C TYR A 485 10.43 24.22 8.02
N ALA A 486 11.26 23.93 7.02
CA ALA A 486 12.65 23.48 7.22
C ALA A 486 13.49 24.60 7.86
N TRP A 487 13.34 25.85 7.40
CA TRP A 487 13.97 27.00 8.06
C TRP A 487 13.41 27.22 9.46
N TRP A 488 12.09 27.14 9.65
CA TRP A 488 11.49 27.24 10.98
C TRP A 488 12.08 26.21 11.95
N LEU A 489 12.23 24.95 11.52
CA LEU A 489 12.88 23.89 12.31
C LEU A 489 14.34 24.22 12.62
N THR A 490 15.08 24.74 11.62
CA THR A 490 16.49 25.15 11.77
C THR A 490 16.66 26.25 12.82
N HIS A 491 15.71 27.19 12.94
CA HIS A 491 15.75 28.23 13.96
C HIS A 491 15.60 27.66 15.39
N GLN A 492 14.87 26.56 15.57
CA GLN A 492 14.68 25.91 16.87
C GLN A 492 15.84 24.96 17.18
N ASN A 493 16.20 24.10 16.23
CA ASN A 493 17.31 23.18 16.32
C ASN A 493 18.06 23.10 14.98
N PRO A 494 19.25 23.74 14.86
CA PRO A 494 20.02 23.76 13.63
C PRO A 494 20.42 22.38 13.09
N ALA A 495 20.67 21.40 13.97
CA ALA A 495 21.05 20.05 13.56
C ALA A 495 19.90 19.31 12.85
N ASP A 496 18.67 19.48 13.36
CA ASP A 496 17.48 18.87 12.75
C ASP A 496 17.17 19.48 11.39
N GLY A 497 17.39 20.80 11.23
CA GLY A 497 17.26 21.49 9.95
C GLY A 497 18.21 20.96 8.88
N VAL A 498 19.50 20.80 9.21
CA VAL A 498 20.49 20.23 8.29
C VAL A 498 20.14 18.79 7.91
N GLU A 499 19.60 18.00 8.84
CA GLU A 499 19.12 16.65 8.52
C GLU A 499 17.98 16.67 7.49
N VAL A 500 17.07 17.63 7.58
CA VAL A 500 16.03 17.82 6.55
C VAL A 500 16.64 18.18 5.20
N PHE A 501 17.57 19.13 5.13
CA PHE A 501 18.21 19.52 3.87
C PHE A 501 19.02 18.39 3.20
N THR A 502 19.57 17.47 3.99
CA THR A 502 20.42 16.36 3.49
C THR A 502 19.62 15.09 3.17
N LYS A 503 18.59 14.77 3.95
CA LYS A 503 17.84 13.50 3.84
C LYS A 503 16.45 13.64 3.23
N SER A 504 15.94 14.85 3.00
CA SER A 504 14.62 15.04 2.38
C SER A 504 14.57 14.43 0.97
N PRO A 505 13.44 13.83 0.55
CA PRO A 505 13.26 13.32 -0.80
C PRO A 505 13.38 14.43 -1.87
N ARG A 506 13.02 15.68 -1.52
CA ARG A 506 13.10 16.84 -2.43
C ARG A 506 14.44 17.58 -2.38
N LYS A 507 15.48 16.97 -1.81
CA LYS A 507 16.82 17.58 -1.68
C LYS A 507 17.44 18.05 -3.00
N GLN A 508 17.07 17.45 -4.13
CA GLN A 508 17.56 17.87 -5.46
C GLN A 508 16.92 19.17 -5.96
N ASP A 509 15.73 19.52 -5.46
CA ASP A 509 15.01 20.74 -5.84
C ASP A 509 15.49 21.96 -5.05
N MET A 510 16.24 21.75 -3.97
CA MET A 510 16.71 22.81 -3.08
C MET A 510 18.02 23.40 -3.59
N ASP A 511 18.13 24.72 -3.64
CA ASP A 511 19.37 25.41 -4.02
C ASP A 511 20.43 25.28 -2.91
N PRO A 512 21.54 24.56 -3.14
CA PRO A 512 22.57 24.39 -2.13
C PRO A 512 23.28 25.70 -1.78
N ASP A 513 23.38 26.65 -2.71
CA ASP A 513 24.08 27.93 -2.50
C ASP A 513 23.25 28.84 -1.56
N GLU A 514 21.93 28.90 -1.76
CA GLU A 514 21.01 29.61 -0.86
C GLU A 514 21.02 29.01 0.56
N ILE A 515 21.05 27.68 0.66
CA ILE A 515 21.12 26.98 1.95
C ILE A 515 22.43 27.32 2.66
N LEU A 516 23.57 27.27 1.96
CA LEU A 516 24.88 27.58 2.53
C LEU A 516 24.95 29.03 3.05
N GLU A 517 24.49 30.01 2.26
CA GLU A 517 24.49 31.43 2.67
C GLU A 517 23.69 31.67 3.96
N LYS A 518 22.54 31.00 4.11
CA LYS A 518 21.70 31.12 5.30
C LYS A 518 22.24 30.33 6.49
N LEU A 519 22.82 29.14 6.26
CA LEU A 519 23.41 28.30 7.33
C LEU A 519 24.62 28.96 7.99
N GLU A 520 25.35 29.83 7.28
CA GLU A 520 26.47 30.61 7.84
C GLU A 520 26.09 31.44 9.07
N ARG A 521 24.81 31.79 9.24
CA ARG A 521 24.31 32.58 10.38
C ARG A 521 24.20 31.79 11.69
N TYR A 522 24.20 30.46 11.64
CA TYR A 522 23.97 29.61 12.82
C TYR A 522 25.29 29.09 13.42
N SER A 523 25.91 28.11 12.76
CA SER A 523 27.14 27.49 13.26
C SER A 523 28.00 26.93 12.14
N ASN A 524 29.31 26.85 12.39
CA ASN A 524 30.26 26.20 11.47
C ASN A 524 29.97 24.70 11.32
N GLU A 525 29.51 24.04 12.38
CA GLU A 525 29.18 22.61 12.37
C GLU A 525 28.04 22.30 11.39
N CYS A 526 26.99 23.12 11.36
CA CYS A 526 25.88 22.96 10.41
C CYS A 526 26.33 23.11 8.95
N VAL A 527 27.15 24.13 8.67
CA VAL A 527 27.73 24.36 7.34
C VAL A 527 28.61 23.19 6.92
N ARG A 528 29.44 22.68 7.85
CA ARG A 528 30.31 21.53 7.61
C ARG A 528 29.52 20.27 7.29
N THR A 529 28.51 19.92 8.10
CA THR A 529 27.70 18.71 7.86
C THR A 529 26.97 18.77 6.51
N PHE A 530 26.49 19.96 6.11
CA PHE A 530 25.88 20.12 4.79
C PHE A 530 26.92 20.03 3.65
N LEU A 531 28.11 20.60 3.82
CA LEU A 531 29.22 20.48 2.85
C LEU A 531 29.75 19.03 2.75
N GLU A 532 29.82 18.30 3.86
CA GLU A 532 30.16 16.87 3.91
C GLU A 532 29.15 16.07 3.07
N TYR A 533 27.86 16.36 3.20
CA TYR A 533 26.83 15.76 2.35
C TYR A 533 27.05 16.07 0.87
N LEU A 534 27.29 17.34 0.50
CA LEU A 534 27.50 17.74 -0.90
C LEU A 534 28.75 17.10 -1.53
N VAL A 535 29.82 16.92 -0.75
CA VAL A 535 31.10 16.40 -1.24
C VAL A 535 31.20 14.87 -1.15
N LEU A 536 30.83 14.29 -0.01
CA LEU A 536 31.04 12.87 0.27
C LEU A 536 29.87 12.00 -0.21
N GLU A 537 28.63 12.47 -0.11
CA GLU A 537 27.44 11.68 -0.49
C GLU A 537 26.91 12.03 -1.88
N GLN A 538 26.90 13.32 -2.27
CA GLN A 538 26.47 13.75 -3.60
C GLN A 538 27.60 13.75 -4.64
N HIS A 539 28.86 13.54 -4.24
CA HIS A 539 30.02 13.54 -5.13
C HIS A 539 30.09 14.76 -6.06
N SER A 540 29.80 15.96 -5.54
CA SER A 540 29.84 17.19 -6.34
C SER A 540 31.26 17.51 -6.83
N ASP A 541 31.40 17.83 -8.11
CA ASP A 541 32.68 18.24 -8.71
C ASP A 541 33.02 19.73 -8.52
N ARG A 542 32.14 20.51 -7.86
CA ARG A 542 32.33 21.97 -7.70
C ARG A 542 33.50 22.28 -6.77
N SER A 543 34.55 22.89 -7.32
CA SER A 543 35.76 23.28 -6.58
C SER A 543 35.48 24.16 -5.35
N GLU A 544 34.46 25.02 -5.44
CA GLU A 544 34.05 25.89 -4.33
C GLU A 544 33.62 25.10 -3.08
N TYR A 545 32.88 24.00 -3.24
CA TYR A 545 32.40 23.21 -2.11
C TYR A 545 33.55 22.48 -1.41
N HIS A 546 34.46 21.88 -2.18
CA HIS A 546 35.67 21.23 -1.65
C HIS A 546 36.56 22.24 -0.92
N THR A 547 36.72 23.44 -1.48
CA THR A 547 37.49 24.52 -0.86
C THR A 547 36.84 24.99 0.44
N ARG A 548 35.53 25.26 0.44
CA ARG A 548 34.79 25.68 1.65
C ARG A 548 34.82 24.59 2.73
N LEU A 549 34.68 23.32 2.36
CA LEU A 549 34.74 22.19 3.30
C LEU A 549 36.13 22.10 3.96
N ALA A 550 37.19 22.13 3.15
CA ALA A 550 38.55 22.10 3.64
C ALA A 550 38.84 23.31 4.55
N CYS A 551 38.43 24.51 4.16
CA CYS A 551 38.53 25.70 5.01
C CYS A 551 37.73 25.57 6.32
N SER A 552 36.59 24.86 6.33
CA SER A 552 35.82 24.59 7.54
C SER A 552 36.60 23.70 8.51
N TYR A 553 37.20 22.62 8.02
CA TYR A 553 38.07 21.77 8.84
C TYR A 553 39.31 22.53 9.35
N VAL A 554 39.89 23.40 8.54
CA VAL A 554 41.01 24.26 9.00
C VAL A 554 40.56 25.19 10.12
N LYS A 555 39.34 25.75 10.08
CA LYS A 555 38.80 26.56 11.18
C LYS A 555 38.63 25.75 12.47
N ASP A 556 38.23 24.48 12.39
CA ASP A 556 38.12 23.61 13.57
C ASP A 556 39.50 23.27 14.13
N VAL A 557 40.45 22.90 13.26
CA VAL A 557 41.85 22.70 13.67
C VAL A 557 42.42 23.97 14.29
N TYR A 558 42.17 25.15 13.72
CA TYR A 558 42.64 26.43 14.24
C TYR A 558 42.14 26.71 15.67
N LYS A 559 40.86 26.41 15.96
CA LYS A 559 40.31 26.53 17.32
C LYS A 559 41.07 25.63 18.29
N GLU A 560 41.29 24.37 17.92
CA GLU A 560 42.03 23.41 18.76
C GLU A 560 43.51 23.79 18.90
N VAL A 561 44.11 24.36 17.86
CA VAL A 561 45.49 24.84 17.85
C VAL A 561 45.70 26.01 18.81
N ASN A 562 44.76 26.95 18.83
CA ASN A 562 44.79 28.08 19.76
C ASN A 562 44.60 27.62 21.22
N ASN A 563 43.83 26.56 21.44
CA ASN A 563 43.64 25.99 22.77
C ASN A 563 44.87 25.20 23.25
N ASN A 564 45.59 24.53 22.33
CA ASN A 564 46.65 23.57 22.65
C ASN A 564 47.99 23.87 21.94
N THR A 565 48.45 25.13 21.94
CA THR A 565 49.61 25.57 21.15
C THR A 565 50.94 24.88 21.51
N LYS A 566 51.10 24.44 22.77
CA LYS A 566 52.30 23.68 23.19
C LYS A 566 52.30 22.26 22.62
N GLU A 567 51.13 21.61 22.61
CA GLU A 567 50.95 20.24 22.15
C GLU A 567 51.40 20.05 20.69
N ILE A 568 51.16 21.03 19.81
CA ILE A 568 51.55 20.93 18.39
C ILE A 568 53.06 20.87 18.22
N LYS A 569 53.80 21.72 18.95
CA LYS A 569 55.26 21.73 18.89
C LYS A 569 55.83 20.45 19.50
N ASP A 570 55.24 20.00 20.60
CA ASP A 570 55.62 18.76 21.26
C ASP A 570 55.39 17.55 20.35
N LEU A 571 54.32 17.51 19.54
CA LEU A 571 54.07 16.42 18.58
C LEU A 571 55.18 16.29 17.53
N ALA A 572 55.64 17.41 16.97
CA ALA A 572 56.74 17.42 16.00
C ALA A 572 58.07 17.01 16.64
N GLU A 573 58.39 17.56 17.81
CA GLU A 573 59.63 17.26 18.52
C GLU A 573 59.67 15.83 19.09
N ASN A 574 58.55 15.32 19.61
CA ASN A 574 58.45 13.94 20.09
C ASN A 574 58.61 12.93 18.94
N PHE A 575 58.10 13.23 17.75
CA PHE A 575 58.33 12.38 16.58
C PHE A 575 59.81 12.36 16.18
N LYS A 576 60.47 13.53 16.13
CA LYS A 576 61.92 13.61 15.87
C LYS A 576 62.74 12.85 16.90
N GLN A 577 62.44 13.03 18.19
CA GLN A 577 63.13 12.31 19.27
C GLN A 577 62.89 10.80 19.20
N SER A 578 61.70 10.36 18.80
CA SER A 578 61.41 8.94 18.54
C SER A 578 62.20 8.41 17.34
N ALA A 579 62.53 9.24 16.35
CA ALA A 579 63.38 8.87 15.22
C ALA A 579 64.87 8.83 15.60
N ASP A 580 65.33 9.72 16.48
CA ASP A 580 66.73 9.84 16.92
C ASP A 580 67.16 8.84 18.00
N SER A 581 66.23 8.39 18.86
CA SER A 581 66.52 7.50 20.01
C SER A 581 67.04 6.10 19.63
N LEU A 582 67.14 5.79 18.33
CA LEU A 582 67.67 4.52 17.81
C LEU A 582 69.15 4.56 17.43
N LYS A 583 69.86 5.68 17.65
CA LYS A 583 71.33 5.71 17.52
C LYS A 583 72.06 4.94 18.64
N ALA A 584 71.38 4.39 19.66
CA ALA A 584 72.02 3.97 20.91
C ALA A 584 71.85 2.50 21.37
N ASP A 585 71.03 1.65 20.75
CA ASP A 585 70.93 0.25 21.24
C ASP A 585 70.79 -0.80 20.14
N GLY A 586 71.77 -1.71 20.08
CA GLY A 586 71.88 -2.81 19.13
C GLY A 586 71.10 -4.06 19.55
N SER A 587 69.93 -3.90 20.18
CA SER A 587 69.09 -5.01 20.62
C SER A 587 67.93 -5.23 19.64
N LYS A 588 68.00 -6.35 18.91
CA LYS A 588 66.95 -6.86 18.04
C LYS A 588 65.78 -7.36 18.90
N GLU A 589 64.56 -7.21 18.37
CA GLU A 589 63.32 -7.95 18.71
C GLU A 589 62.18 -7.22 19.47
N GLY A 590 62.30 -5.92 19.79
CA GLY A 590 61.15 -5.15 20.34
C GLY A 590 60.84 -3.79 19.70
N SER A 591 61.77 -3.26 18.89
CA SER A 591 61.85 -1.84 18.50
C SER A 591 61.46 -1.54 17.03
N ASP A 592 60.97 -2.53 16.28
CA ASP A 592 60.84 -2.47 14.81
C ASP A 592 59.54 -1.82 14.28
N ARG A 593 58.66 -1.34 15.18
CA ARG A 593 57.33 -0.80 14.80
C ARG A 593 57.26 0.70 14.54
N LEU A 594 58.07 1.52 15.22
CA LEU A 594 58.02 2.99 15.11
C LEU A 594 59.01 3.56 14.08
N THR A 595 60.13 2.85 13.85
CA THR A 595 61.16 3.17 12.84
C THR A 595 60.68 3.12 11.40
N LYS A 596 59.53 2.50 11.14
CA LYS A 596 58.90 2.34 9.83
C LYS A 596 57.62 3.16 9.68
N SER A 597 57.28 4.00 10.66
CA SER A 597 56.02 4.76 10.69
C SER A 597 56.19 6.18 10.18
N THR A 598 55.28 6.64 9.32
CA THR A 598 55.21 8.04 8.89
C THR A 598 54.67 8.91 10.02
N PHE A 599 54.85 10.23 9.95
CA PHE A 599 54.29 11.15 10.94
C PHE A 599 52.75 11.05 11.01
N ILE A 600 52.08 10.82 9.87
CA ILE A 600 50.64 10.51 9.85
C ILE A 600 50.34 9.24 10.65
N GLY A 601 51.16 8.19 10.51
CA GLY A 601 51.04 6.96 11.29
C GLY A 601 51.20 7.21 12.79
N TYR A 602 52.16 8.06 13.17
CA TYR A 602 52.36 8.51 14.55
C TYR A 602 51.13 9.27 15.08
N LEU A 603 50.60 10.24 14.34
CA LEU A 603 49.34 10.92 14.70
C LEU A 603 48.19 9.92 14.86
N GLY A 604 48.09 8.93 13.98
CA GLY A 604 47.09 7.87 14.07
C GLY A 604 47.16 7.08 15.38
N SER A 605 48.36 6.83 15.91
CA SER A 605 48.54 6.15 17.20
C SER A 605 48.03 6.96 18.40
N LEU A 606 48.05 8.29 18.28
CA LEU A 606 47.61 9.24 19.31
C LEU A 606 46.15 9.66 19.16
N GLN A 607 45.45 9.12 18.17
CA GLN A 607 44.10 9.56 17.81
C GLN A 607 43.15 9.56 19.02
N GLN A 608 43.17 8.55 19.89
CA GLN A 608 42.23 8.51 21.03
C GLN A 608 42.60 9.45 22.18
N GLN A 609 43.81 9.99 22.18
CA GLN A 609 44.37 10.75 23.30
C GLN A 609 44.19 12.26 23.13
N SER A 610 44.00 12.75 21.90
CA SER A 610 43.92 14.19 21.60
C SER A 610 42.85 14.53 20.56
N GLN A 611 41.99 15.50 20.89
CA GLN A 611 40.97 16.02 19.96
C GLN A 611 41.59 16.82 18.81
N LEU A 612 42.68 17.55 19.09
CA LEU A 612 43.49 18.23 18.07
C LEU A 612 44.01 17.24 17.03
N VAL A 613 44.55 16.10 17.47
CA VAL A 613 45.05 15.04 16.57
C VAL A 613 43.90 14.46 15.73
N LYS A 614 42.72 14.22 16.33
CA LYS A 614 41.53 13.77 15.58
C LYS A 614 41.14 14.77 14.48
N ALA A 615 41.05 16.07 14.81
CA ALA A 615 40.68 17.12 13.86
C ALA A 615 41.69 17.22 12.70
N ARG A 616 43.00 17.14 13.01
CA ARG A 616 44.06 17.15 11.99
C ARG A 616 43.98 15.94 11.06
N LEU A 617 43.78 14.74 11.59
CA LEU A 617 43.66 13.52 10.76
C LEU A 617 42.45 13.58 9.80
N ILE A 618 41.33 14.19 10.23
CA ILE A 618 40.15 14.40 9.36
C ILE A 618 40.48 15.39 8.24
N LEU A 619 41.16 16.50 8.57
CA LEU A 619 41.62 17.47 7.57
C LEU A 619 42.57 16.81 6.56
N ILE A 620 43.62 16.12 7.03
CA ILE A 620 44.60 15.41 6.21
C ILE A 620 43.91 14.41 5.26
N ARG A 621 42.94 13.65 5.77
CA ARG A 621 42.15 12.71 4.95
C ARG A 621 41.40 13.43 3.84
N THR A 622 40.75 14.54 4.17
CA THR A 622 40.00 15.34 3.19
C THR A 622 40.92 15.90 2.10
N LEU A 623 42.10 16.39 2.49
CA LEU A 623 43.11 16.94 1.58
C LEU A 623 43.73 15.90 0.63
N GLN A 624 43.92 14.66 1.11
CA GLN A 624 44.45 13.56 0.29
C GLN A 624 43.40 12.99 -0.66
N ASN A 625 42.15 12.87 -0.20
CA ASN A 625 41.07 12.24 -0.96
C ASN A 625 40.49 13.16 -2.05
N SER A 626 40.43 14.47 -1.82
CA SER A 626 39.93 15.43 -2.82
C SER A 626 41.08 16.05 -3.60
N SER A 627 40.92 16.16 -4.91
CA SER A 627 41.80 16.94 -5.80
C SER A 627 41.13 18.24 -6.29
N LEU A 628 39.90 18.51 -5.86
CA LEU A 628 39.04 19.51 -6.48
C LEU A 628 39.03 20.86 -5.73
N TYR A 629 39.60 20.94 -4.52
CA TYR A 629 39.73 22.23 -3.82
C TYR A 629 40.78 23.14 -4.49
N SER A 630 40.65 24.46 -4.34
CA SER A 630 41.67 25.44 -4.75
C SER A 630 42.84 25.41 -3.77
N PRO A 631 44.04 24.95 -4.19
CA PRO A 631 45.20 24.86 -3.31
C PRO A 631 45.71 26.23 -2.84
N GLU A 632 45.57 27.27 -3.67
CA GLU A 632 46.06 28.63 -3.39
C GLU A 632 45.33 29.25 -2.21
N ILE A 633 44.00 29.23 -2.25
CA ILE A 633 43.15 29.77 -1.18
C ILE A 633 43.40 29.00 0.11
N LEU A 634 43.47 27.67 0.01
CA LEU A 634 43.63 26.81 1.18
C LEU A 634 45.00 26.99 1.85
N LEU A 635 46.06 27.20 1.07
CA LEU A 635 47.40 27.49 1.59
C LEU A 635 47.41 28.79 2.41
N GLU A 636 46.73 29.85 1.95
CA GLU A 636 46.62 31.10 2.70
C GLU A 636 45.92 30.91 4.05
N VAL A 637 44.87 30.07 4.10
CA VAL A 637 44.18 29.75 5.35
C VAL A 637 45.05 28.90 6.27
N LEU A 638 45.75 27.89 5.74
CA LEU A 638 46.65 27.03 6.51
C LEU A 638 47.81 27.80 7.14
N ILE A 639 48.41 28.75 6.42
CA ILE A 639 49.49 29.60 6.94
C ILE A 639 49.01 30.43 8.15
N LYS A 640 47.77 30.93 8.11
CA LYS A 640 47.16 31.68 9.22
C LYS A 640 46.76 30.79 10.39
N ALA A 641 46.46 29.51 10.12
CA ALA A 641 45.95 28.57 11.11
C ALA A 641 47.03 27.97 12.04
N GLY A 642 48.30 27.96 11.65
CA GLY A 642 49.40 27.54 12.53
C GLY A 642 50.45 26.66 11.85
N PRO A 643 51.35 26.01 12.63
CA PRO A 643 52.39 25.11 12.10
C PRO A 643 51.78 23.74 11.70
N LEU A 644 50.97 23.76 10.64
CA LEU A 644 50.33 22.58 10.03
C LEU A 644 51.14 22.07 8.85
N ASP A 645 52.37 21.63 9.11
CA ASP A 645 53.37 21.47 8.06
C ASP A 645 53.07 20.29 7.12
N ILE A 646 52.44 19.24 7.63
CA ILE A 646 51.97 18.11 6.81
C ILE A 646 50.79 18.46 5.91
N GLU A 647 49.85 19.21 6.44
CA GLU A 647 48.70 19.68 5.68
C GLU A 647 49.18 20.61 4.54
N LYS A 648 50.20 21.45 4.80
CA LYS A 648 50.86 22.25 3.76
C LYS A 648 51.58 21.40 2.72
N VAL A 649 52.29 20.34 3.12
CA VAL A 649 52.98 19.42 2.20
C VAL A 649 52.01 18.81 1.17
N ILE A 650 50.83 18.39 1.60
CA ILE A 650 49.80 17.85 0.70
C ILE A 650 49.33 18.92 -0.30
N VAL A 651 49.06 20.14 0.19
CA VAL A 651 48.64 21.26 -0.66
C VAL A 651 49.75 21.67 -1.64
N TYR A 652 51.02 21.70 -1.21
CA TYR A 652 52.16 21.96 -2.09
C TYR A 652 52.31 20.90 -3.19
N GLY A 653 52.04 19.63 -2.88
CA GLY A 653 51.98 18.57 -3.89
C GLY A 653 50.94 18.83 -4.97
N LYS A 654 49.73 19.28 -4.59
CA LYS A 654 48.69 19.66 -5.56
C LYS A 654 49.04 20.92 -6.39
N MET A 655 49.93 21.76 -5.88
CA MET A 655 50.46 22.94 -6.59
C MET A 655 51.71 22.64 -7.45
N ASN A 656 52.17 21.38 -7.52
CA ASN A 656 53.45 20.98 -8.11
C ASN A 656 54.69 21.66 -7.48
N LYS A 657 54.56 22.14 -6.24
CA LYS A 657 55.64 22.73 -5.43
C LYS A 657 56.36 21.63 -4.63
N HIS A 658 56.92 20.67 -5.35
CA HIS A 658 57.47 19.45 -4.74
C HIS A 658 58.74 19.70 -3.93
N LYS A 659 59.52 20.73 -4.28
CA LYS A 659 60.75 21.06 -3.54
C LYS A 659 60.40 21.52 -2.12
N GLU A 660 59.46 22.43 -1.99
CA GLU A 660 58.97 22.94 -0.71
C GLU A 660 58.33 21.83 0.13
N ALA A 661 57.60 20.91 -0.50
CA ALA A 661 57.03 19.73 0.16
C ALA A 661 58.12 18.79 0.72
N LEU A 662 59.13 18.47 -0.09
CA LEU A 662 60.24 17.60 0.31
C LEU A 662 61.13 18.26 1.37
N ASP A 663 61.40 19.56 1.27
CA ASP A 663 62.18 20.31 2.25
C ASP A 663 61.53 20.24 3.64
N ILE A 664 60.20 20.40 3.72
CA ILE A 664 59.46 20.26 4.99
C ILE A 664 59.55 18.83 5.54
N LEU A 665 59.32 17.80 4.71
CA LEU A 665 59.35 16.41 5.16
C LEU A 665 60.75 16.01 5.67
N ILE A 666 61.81 16.47 5.00
CA ILE A 666 63.19 16.05 5.27
C ILE A 666 63.82 16.89 6.39
N HIS A 667 63.69 18.21 6.33
CA HIS A 667 64.41 19.12 7.23
C HIS A 667 63.58 19.57 8.43
N ASP A 668 62.26 19.75 8.27
CA ASP A 668 61.41 20.24 9.36
C ASP A 668 60.79 19.11 10.19
N LEU A 669 60.41 17.98 9.58
CA LEU A 669 59.73 16.85 10.24
C LEU A 669 60.58 15.59 10.39
N CYS A 670 61.67 15.45 9.63
CA CYS A 670 62.48 14.22 9.54
C CYS A 670 61.67 12.96 9.17
N ASP A 671 60.57 13.11 8.41
CA ASP A 671 59.71 12.01 7.97
C ASP A 671 60.18 11.44 6.62
N PHE A 672 61.30 10.70 6.66
CA PHE A 672 61.91 10.07 5.48
C PHE A 672 60.99 9.03 4.82
N VAL A 673 60.22 8.28 5.62
CA VAL A 673 59.27 7.28 5.10
C VAL A 673 58.09 7.97 4.42
N GLY A 674 57.63 9.10 4.97
CA GLY A 674 56.63 9.97 4.35
C GLY A 674 57.14 10.60 3.05
N ALA A 675 58.40 11.02 2.99
CA ALA A 675 59.03 11.56 1.77
C ALA A 675 59.15 10.53 0.64
N GLU A 676 59.51 9.29 0.95
CA GLU A 676 59.48 8.21 -0.03
C GLU A 676 58.05 7.90 -0.49
N THR A 677 57.09 7.86 0.45
CA THR A 677 55.66 7.66 0.13
C THR A 677 55.11 8.78 -0.76
N TYR A 678 55.53 10.02 -0.52
CA TYR A 678 55.21 11.18 -1.35
C TYR A 678 55.69 10.98 -2.79
N CYS A 679 56.92 10.51 -2.99
CA CYS A 679 57.47 10.26 -4.31
C CYS A 679 56.74 9.10 -5.02
N VAL A 680 56.47 7.99 -4.31
CA VAL A 680 55.73 6.85 -4.87
C VAL A 680 54.33 7.25 -5.34
N THR A 681 53.67 8.16 -4.62
CA THR A 681 52.30 8.58 -4.93
C THR A 681 52.23 9.85 -5.79
N ASN A 682 53.34 10.25 -6.44
CA ASN A 682 53.42 11.46 -7.27
C ASN A 682 52.92 12.73 -6.55
N GLY A 683 53.25 12.86 -5.27
CA GLY A 683 52.86 13.99 -4.45
C GLY A 683 51.39 14.01 -4.00
N GLN A 684 50.63 12.93 -4.22
CA GLN A 684 49.21 12.86 -3.87
C GLN A 684 48.96 12.44 -2.41
N SER A 685 49.87 11.67 -1.80
CA SER A 685 49.75 11.19 -0.42
C SER A 685 51.11 11.15 0.28
N ILE A 686 51.10 11.12 1.60
CA ILE A 686 52.31 11.08 2.45
C ILE A 686 52.24 9.93 3.47
N GLY A 687 51.28 9.02 3.31
CA GLY A 687 51.10 7.87 4.20
C GLY A 687 49.65 7.43 4.32
N MET A 688 49.46 6.19 4.78
CA MET A 688 48.12 5.65 5.08
C MET A 688 47.60 6.19 6.40
N ILE A 689 46.37 6.72 6.39
CA ILE A 689 45.68 7.16 7.61
C ILE A 689 44.96 5.94 8.22
N PRO A 690 45.24 5.56 9.49
CA PRO A 690 44.49 4.51 10.17
C PRO A 690 42.98 4.78 10.19
N PRO A 691 42.12 3.75 10.21
CA PRO A 691 40.67 3.94 10.27
C PRO A 691 40.31 4.72 11.54
N ILE A 692 39.65 5.87 11.35
CA ILE A 692 39.27 6.75 12.45
C ILE A 692 38.09 6.06 13.15
N VAL A 693 38.28 5.60 14.39
CA VAL A 693 37.19 5.06 15.21
C VAL A 693 36.37 6.25 15.74
N ILE A 694 35.28 6.57 15.04
CA ILE A 694 34.28 7.55 15.47
C ILE A 694 33.18 6.80 16.21
N ASN A 695 32.91 7.15 17.48
CA ASN A 695 31.75 6.65 18.22
C ASN A 695 30.48 7.34 17.72
N THR A 696 30.03 6.97 16.52
CA THR A 696 28.68 7.21 16.01
C THR A 696 28.29 5.99 15.17
N GLN A 697 27.02 5.61 15.21
CA GLN A 697 26.47 4.35 14.66
C GLN A 697 26.96 3.96 13.25
N PRO A 698 27.01 2.65 12.93
CA PRO A 698 27.56 2.15 11.68
C PRO A 698 26.58 2.41 10.54
N THR A 699 26.79 3.47 9.77
CA THR A 699 26.27 3.53 8.40
C THR A 699 27.17 2.67 7.52
N THR A 700 26.64 1.51 7.16
CA THR A 700 27.17 0.61 6.15
C THR A 700 27.44 1.35 4.84
N GLN A 701 28.72 1.57 4.54
CA GLN A 701 29.23 1.46 3.17
C GLN A 701 30.50 0.63 3.20
N LYS A 702 30.32 -0.64 2.83
CA LYS A 702 31.41 -1.53 2.39
C LYS A 702 31.97 -0.97 1.09
N ILE A 703 33.07 -0.24 1.17
CA ILE A 703 34.11 -0.30 0.15
C ILE A 703 35.41 -0.53 0.90
N LEU A 704 35.70 -1.81 1.19
CA LEU A 704 37.06 -2.25 1.45
C LEU A 704 37.77 -2.27 0.09
N PRO A 705 38.89 -1.57 -0.12
CA PRO A 705 39.98 -2.19 -0.81
C PRO A 705 40.46 -3.32 0.11
N ARG A 706 40.32 -4.56 -0.33
CA ARG A 706 40.93 -5.71 0.35
C ARG A 706 42.43 -5.49 0.36
N THR A 707 42.99 -5.00 1.46
CA THR A 707 44.44 -4.98 1.65
C THR A 707 44.80 -5.92 2.78
N SER A 708 45.37 -7.04 2.39
CA SER A 708 46.09 -7.99 3.20
C SER A 708 47.08 -7.31 4.14
N SER A 709 47.07 -7.79 5.38
CA SER A 709 48.07 -7.67 6.43
C SER A 709 49.51 -7.45 5.92
N LEU A 710 49.99 -6.21 5.96
CA LEU A 710 51.41 -5.86 5.74
C LEU A 710 52.20 -5.69 7.05
N ALA A 711 51.66 -6.14 8.19
CA ALA A 711 52.35 -6.08 9.48
C ALA A 711 53.04 -7.41 9.89
N ALA A 712 53.10 -8.42 9.02
CA ALA A 712 53.64 -9.74 9.39
C ALA A 712 54.64 -10.37 8.39
N ALA A 713 55.18 -9.61 7.42
CA ALA A 713 56.14 -10.17 6.47
C ALA A 713 57.27 -9.16 6.18
N VAL A 714 58.24 -9.07 7.08
CA VAL A 714 59.56 -8.48 6.79
C VAL A 714 60.64 -9.47 7.26
N GLU A 715 60.68 -10.62 6.60
CA GLU A 715 61.87 -11.46 6.47
C GLU A 715 61.94 -11.95 5.01
N ARG A 716 62.28 -11.04 4.10
CA ARG A 716 62.79 -11.26 2.72
C ARG A 716 62.95 -9.89 2.04
N PRO A 717 63.88 -9.74 1.08
CA PRO A 717 64.02 -8.50 0.33
C PRO A 717 62.65 -8.17 -0.28
N VAL A 718 62.21 -6.93 -0.07
CA VAL A 718 60.94 -6.34 -0.51
C VAL A 718 60.50 -6.97 -1.84
N PRO A 719 59.40 -7.73 -1.89
CA PRO A 719 58.78 -8.06 -3.16
C PRO A 719 58.41 -6.74 -3.81
N LEU A 720 58.76 -6.58 -5.09
CA LEU A 720 58.24 -5.53 -5.96
C LEU A 720 56.77 -5.31 -5.61
N ILE A 721 56.46 -4.08 -5.21
CA ILE A 721 55.14 -3.63 -4.78
C ILE A 721 54.13 -4.06 -5.85
N ALA A 722 53.30 -5.05 -5.53
CA ALA A 722 52.05 -5.29 -6.22
C ALA A 722 51.05 -4.22 -5.75
N ILE A 723 51.25 -3.00 -6.23
CA ILE A 723 50.11 -2.15 -6.59
C ILE A 723 49.53 -2.88 -7.82
N GLU A 724 48.22 -3.10 -7.85
CA GLU A 724 47.55 -3.54 -9.07
C GLU A 724 47.94 -2.57 -10.18
N ASP A 725 48.86 -3.00 -11.06
CA ASP A 725 49.28 -2.28 -12.26
C ASP A 725 48.13 -2.24 -13.27
N GLU A 726 47.07 -1.51 -12.93
CA GLU A 726 46.27 -0.84 -13.94
C GLU A 726 47.12 0.28 -14.53
N TYR A 727 47.76 0.00 -15.67
CA TYR A 727 48.37 0.94 -16.62
C TYR A 727 48.68 2.35 -16.05
N LEU A 728 49.71 2.45 -15.19
CA LEU A 728 50.31 3.75 -14.87
C LEU A 728 50.71 4.44 -16.18
N SER A 729 50.21 5.67 -16.39
CA SER A 729 50.54 6.42 -17.60
C SER A 729 52.06 6.64 -17.69
N PRO A 730 52.65 6.66 -18.90
CA PRO A 730 54.06 6.97 -19.07
C PRO A 730 54.46 8.33 -18.45
N GLU A 731 53.51 9.25 -18.35
CA GLU A 731 53.69 10.57 -17.72
C GLU A 731 53.84 10.46 -16.20
N ASN A 732 53.01 9.66 -15.53
CA ASN A 732 53.10 9.44 -14.08
C ASN A 732 54.42 8.77 -13.67
N LEU A 733 54.96 7.86 -14.50
CA LEU A 733 56.26 7.23 -14.24
C LEU A 733 57.42 8.22 -14.39
N LYS A 734 57.34 9.13 -15.37
CA LYS A 734 58.33 10.20 -15.53
C LYS A 734 58.31 11.17 -14.36
N GLU A 735 57.13 11.59 -13.94
CA GLU A 735 56.96 12.46 -12.77
C GLU A 735 57.53 11.80 -11.51
N ARG A 736 57.21 10.51 -11.28
CA ARG A 736 57.77 9.72 -10.17
C ARG A 736 59.30 9.71 -10.19
N SER A 737 59.91 9.51 -11.36
CA SER A 737 61.36 9.54 -11.53
C SER A 737 61.96 10.92 -11.19
N ILE A 738 61.32 12.00 -11.62
CA ILE A 738 61.72 13.38 -11.27
C ILE A 738 61.67 13.58 -9.75
N LEU A 739 60.59 13.15 -9.08
CA LEU A 739 60.44 13.28 -7.63
C LEU A 739 61.50 12.48 -6.86
N PHE A 740 61.78 11.24 -7.27
CA PHE A 740 62.85 10.45 -6.65
C PHE A 740 64.23 11.05 -6.87
N THR A 741 64.47 11.68 -8.01
CA THR A 741 65.70 12.40 -8.30
C THR A 741 65.82 13.66 -7.41
N MET A 742 64.72 14.39 -7.20
CA MET A 742 64.67 15.50 -6.25
C MET A 742 64.93 15.02 -4.82
N LEU A 743 64.29 13.94 -4.39
CA LEU A 743 64.48 13.33 -3.07
C LEU A 743 65.94 12.92 -2.86
N PHE A 744 66.56 12.29 -3.86
CA PHE A 744 67.97 11.91 -3.83
C PHE A 744 68.89 13.12 -3.64
N LYS A 745 68.68 14.20 -4.41
CA LYS A 745 69.44 15.45 -4.26
C LYS A 745 69.22 16.10 -2.88
N SER A 746 68.00 16.08 -2.36
CA SER A 746 67.68 16.60 -1.02
C SER A 746 68.30 15.76 0.10
N TYR A 747 68.41 14.43 -0.06
CA TYR A 747 69.11 13.56 0.89
C TYR A 747 70.60 13.86 0.94
N LEU A 748 71.25 14.07 -0.21
CA LEU A 748 72.66 14.48 -0.26
C LEU A 748 72.91 15.86 0.40
N ALA A 749 71.89 16.71 0.46
CA ALA A 749 71.95 18.02 1.12
C ALA A 749 71.76 17.96 2.66
N ILE A 750 71.55 16.77 3.25
CA ILE A 750 71.43 16.60 4.70
C ILE A 750 72.77 16.93 5.39
N LYS A 751 72.72 17.76 6.44
CA LYS A 751 73.92 18.24 7.18
C LYS A 751 74.62 17.16 8.00
N ASP A 752 73.88 16.20 8.54
CA ASP A 752 74.43 15.05 9.28
C ASP A 752 74.96 14.02 8.28
N SER A 753 76.29 13.87 8.21
CA SER A 753 76.97 12.99 7.27
C SER A 753 76.59 11.52 7.43
N GLU A 754 76.33 11.05 8.66
CA GLU A 754 75.96 9.66 8.91
C GLU A 754 74.53 9.39 8.46
N LEU A 755 73.62 10.32 8.78
CA LEU A 755 72.21 10.24 8.39
C LEU A 755 72.04 10.37 6.87
N MET A 756 72.78 11.30 6.25
CA MET A 756 72.85 11.48 4.80
C MET A 756 73.24 10.18 4.12
N MET A 757 74.34 9.55 4.57
CA MET A 757 74.82 8.30 4.00
C MET A 757 73.80 7.17 4.19
N ALA A 758 73.27 7.00 5.40
CA ALA A 758 72.30 5.94 5.70
C ALA A 758 71.02 6.05 4.86
N ARG A 759 70.44 7.26 4.72
CA ARG A 759 69.19 7.48 3.97
C ARG A 759 69.40 7.42 2.47
N THR A 760 70.49 7.98 1.96
CA THR A 760 70.81 7.93 0.52
C THR A 760 71.09 6.49 0.07
N MET A 761 71.85 5.72 0.85
CA MET A 761 72.10 4.30 0.55
C MET A 761 70.83 3.45 0.65
N HIS A 762 69.95 3.75 1.61
CA HIS A 762 68.65 3.09 1.69
C HIS A 762 67.84 3.33 0.41
N LEU A 763 67.70 4.59 -0.01
CA LEU A 763 66.94 5.00 -1.20
C LEU A 763 67.45 4.33 -2.48
N LEU A 764 68.78 4.32 -2.70
CA LEU A 764 69.39 3.69 -3.86
C LEU A 764 69.08 2.18 -3.89
N ASN A 765 69.14 1.51 -2.75
CA ASN A 765 68.91 0.08 -2.68
C ASN A 765 67.43 -0.33 -2.77
N THR A 766 66.51 0.52 -2.31
CA THR A 766 65.06 0.22 -2.30
C THR A 766 64.32 0.76 -3.51
N GLN A 767 64.58 2.01 -3.90
CA GLN A 767 63.84 2.75 -4.93
C GLN A 767 64.68 3.11 -6.16
N GLY A 768 65.87 2.51 -6.31
CA GLY A 768 66.75 2.72 -7.46
C GLY A 768 66.15 2.41 -8.84
N VAL A 769 64.95 1.85 -8.89
CA VAL A 769 64.15 1.65 -10.11
C VAL A 769 63.81 2.96 -10.83
N TYR A 770 63.56 4.01 -10.06
CA TYR A 770 63.08 5.28 -10.59
C TYR A 770 64.18 6.29 -10.84
N LEU A 771 65.44 5.92 -10.57
CA LEU A 771 66.61 6.78 -10.69
C LEU A 771 67.41 6.41 -11.95
N ASP A 772 67.85 7.42 -12.69
CA ASP A 772 68.79 7.23 -13.78
C ASP A 772 70.18 6.90 -13.21
N ILE A 773 70.74 5.77 -13.64
CA ILE A 773 72.06 5.28 -13.22
C ILE A 773 73.16 6.32 -13.51
N LEU A 774 73.09 6.98 -14.66
CA LEU A 774 74.09 7.96 -15.07
C LEU A 774 74.01 9.22 -14.22
N GLU A 775 72.80 9.76 -14.01
CA GLU A 775 72.59 10.95 -13.18
C GLU A 775 73.00 10.70 -11.73
N VAL A 776 72.72 9.51 -11.19
CA VAL A 776 73.16 9.11 -9.84
C VAL A 776 74.69 9.08 -9.76
N LEU A 777 75.37 8.44 -10.71
CA LEU A 777 76.84 8.34 -10.70
C LEU A 777 77.55 9.69 -10.86
N GLU A 778 76.95 10.64 -11.59
CA GLU A 778 77.49 12.00 -11.74
C GLU A 778 77.30 12.86 -10.48
N THR A 779 76.28 12.57 -9.67
CA THR A 779 75.89 13.40 -8.52
C THR A 779 76.46 12.91 -7.18
N ILE A 780 76.83 11.62 -7.08
CA ILE A 780 77.41 11.04 -5.86
C ILE A 780 78.80 11.63 -5.55
N PRO A 781 79.14 11.86 -4.26
CA PRO A 781 80.49 12.29 -3.85
C PRO A 781 81.61 11.32 -4.27
N GLU A 782 82.76 11.85 -4.71
CA GLU A 782 83.90 11.06 -5.22
C GLU A 782 84.54 10.14 -4.15
N ASP A 783 84.29 10.39 -2.86
CA ASP A 783 84.80 9.60 -1.74
C ASP A 783 84.03 8.28 -1.51
N TRP A 784 82.94 8.02 -2.25
CA TRP A 784 82.15 6.81 -2.10
C TRP A 784 82.75 5.62 -2.85
N SER A 785 83.14 4.57 -2.12
CA SER A 785 83.67 3.34 -2.71
C SER A 785 82.63 2.56 -3.54
N LEU A 786 83.10 1.93 -4.63
CA LEU A 786 82.30 1.03 -5.48
C LEU A 786 81.63 -0.12 -4.69
N ASN A 787 82.25 -0.61 -3.62
CA ASN A 787 81.67 -1.65 -2.78
C ASN A 787 80.39 -1.20 -2.09
N MET A 788 80.25 0.09 -1.75
CA MET A 788 79.02 0.61 -1.14
C MET A 788 77.86 0.59 -2.14
N LEU A 789 78.12 0.93 -3.41
CA LEU A 789 77.10 1.02 -4.46
C LEU A 789 76.81 -0.31 -5.16
N GLN A 790 77.49 -1.40 -4.78
CA GLN A 790 77.42 -2.70 -5.46
C GLN A 790 75.99 -3.20 -5.64
N ASP A 791 75.16 -3.15 -4.59
CA ASP A 791 73.80 -3.66 -4.61
C ASP A 791 72.88 -2.88 -5.56
N PHE A 792 73.01 -1.56 -5.59
CA PHE A 792 72.29 -0.70 -6.54
C PHE A 792 72.74 -0.96 -7.97
N LEU A 793 74.05 -0.90 -8.24
CA LEU A 793 74.60 -1.04 -9.59
C LEU A 793 74.27 -2.40 -10.22
N VAL A 794 74.39 -3.49 -9.47
CA VAL A 794 74.06 -4.84 -9.96
C VAL A 794 72.58 -4.95 -10.31
N ARG A 795 71.69 -4.37 -9.51
CA ARG A 795 70.24 -4.40 -9.77
C ARG A 795 69.87 -3.55 -10.98
N SER A 796 70.40 -2.33 -11.06
CA SER A 796 70.06 -1.39 -12.13
C SER A 796 70.60 -1.83 -13.50
N LEU A 797 71.83 -2.37 -13.55
CA LEU A 797 72.40 -2.92 -14.80
C LEU A 797 71.66 -4.18 -15.28
N ARG A 798 71.22 -5.06 -14.37
CA ARG A 798 70.40 -6.22 -14.74
C ARG A 798 69.07 -5.78 -15.35
N ARG A 799 68.39 -4.81 -14.73
CA ARG A 799 67.14 -4.27 -15.30
C ARG A 799 67.36 -3.68 -16.70
N SER A 800 68.38 -2.84 -16.88
CA SER A 800 68.67 -2.26 -18.20
C SER A 800 68.93 -3.33 -19.27
N LEU A 801 69.58 -4.44 -18.90
CA LEU A 801 69.80 -5.58 -19.79
C LEU A 801 68.51 -6.38 -20.07
N ASP A 802 67.62 -6.51 -19.10
CA ASP A 802 66.33 -7.16 -19.25
C ASP A 802 65.39 -6.31 -20.14
N ASP A 803 65.29 -4.99 -19.91
CA ASP A 803 64.53 -4.06 -20.76
C ASP A 803 65.02 -4.08 -22.22
N TYR A 804 66.35 -4.14 -22.41
CA TYR A 804 66.96 -4.27 -23.74
C TYR A 804 66.58 -5.59 -24.44
N LYS A 805 66.56 -6.71 -23.70
CA LYS A 805 66.15 -8.02 -24.24
C LYS A 805 64.65 -8.07 -24.52
N GLU A 806 63.83 -7.47 -23.67
CA GLU A 806 62.37 -7.39 -23.85
C GLU A 806 62.01 -6.56 -25.08
N SER A 807 62.71 -5.43 -25.31
CA SER A 807 62.60 -4.63 -26.53
C SER A 807 63.01 -5.40 -27.81
N GLN A 808 63.81 -6.47 -27.72
CA GLN A 808 64.16 -7.30 -28.88
C GLN A 808 63.12 -8.38 -29.20
N ILE A 809 62.29 -8.80 -28.23
CA ILE A 809 61.28 -9.87 -28.41
C ILE A 809 59.98 -9.32 -29.02
N VAL A 810 59.68 -8.05 -28.78
CA VAL A 810 58.48 -7.39 -29.28
C VAL A 810 58.73 -6.78 -30.66
N SER A 811 58.45 -7.51 -31.74
CA SER A 811 58.46 -6.95 -33.10
C SER A 811 57.40 -5.85 -33.22
N SER A 812 57.85 -4.61 -33.46
CA SER A 812 57.04 -3.39 -33.50
C SER A 812 55.86 -3.40 -34.51
N GLU A 813 55.86 -4.35 -35.45
CA GLU A 813 54.89 -4.44 -36.54
C GLU A 813 53.58 -5.08 -36.08
N MET A 814 53.65 -6.14 -35.26
CA MET A 814 52.47 -6.90 -34.82
C MET A 814 51.60 -6.10 -33.84
N ILE A 815 52.24 -5.29 -32.98
CA ILE A 815 51.55 -4.40 -32.02
C ILE A 815 50.91 -3.19 -32.72
N LYS A 816 51.52 -2.66 -33.80
CA LYS A 816 50.90 -1.58 -34.59
C LYS A 816 49.58 -2.04 -35.20
N THR A 817 49.55 -3.20 -35.84
CA THR A 817 48.32 -3.80 -36.39
C THR A 817 47.28 -4.12 -35.33
N PHE A 818 47.67 -4.60 -34.15
CA PHE A 818 46.72 -4.86 -33.06
C PHE A 818 46.12 -3.57 -32.48
N LYS A 819 46.92 -2.50 -32.34
CA LYS A 819 46.47 -1.19 -31.84
C LYS A 819 45.57 -0.45 -32.83
N GLU A 820 45.78 -0.62 -34.14
CA GLU A 820 44.94 0.03 -35.17
C GLU A 820 43.57 -0.64 -35.34
N ILE A 821 43.49 -1.96 -35.17
CA ILE A 821 42.35 -2.74 -35.67
C ILE A 821 41.50 -3.38 -34.54
N GLY A 822 42.06 -3.53 -33.34
CA GLY A 822 41.36 -3.97 -32.13
C GLY A 822 40.83 -5.42 -32.15
N PRO A 823 40.36 -5.95 -31.00
CA PRO A 823 39.77 -7.29 -30.91
C PRO A 823 38.37 -7.35 -31.56
N ILE A 824 38.01 -8.49 -32.15
CA ILE A 824 36.66 -8.77 -32.65
C ILE A 824 36.05 -9.93 -31.87
N SER A 825 34.81 -9.75 -31.41
CA SER A 825 33.99 -10.80 -30.82
C SER A 825 33.16 -11.52 -31.89
N ILE A 826 33.33 -12.85 -31.99
CA ILE A 826 32.54 -13.73 -32.87
C ILE A 826 31.46 -14.37 -32.01
N ASP A 827 30.19 -14.07 -32.29
CA ASP A 827 29.04 -14.66 -31.62
C ASP A 827 28.27 -15.62 -32.55
N SER A 828 27.19 -16.23 -32.07
CA SER A 828 26.39 -17.18 -32.85
C SER A 828 25.61 -16.56 -34.00
N GLN A 829 25.59 -15.23 -34.11
CA GLN A 829 24.93 -14.47 -35.17
C GLN A 829 25.93 -13.95 -36.23
N THR A 830 27.23 -13.94 -35.93
CA THR A 830 28.26 -13.58 -36.91
C THR A 830 28.31 -14.58 -38.07
N THR A 831 28.12 -14.04 -39.28
CA THR A 831 28.10 -14.81 -40.53
C THR A 831 29.20 -14.35 -41.47
N CYS A 832 29.72 -15.28 -42.27
CA CYS A 832 30.65 -14.94 -43.35
C CYS A 832 29.94 -14.08 -44.39
N LEU A 833 30.55 -12.96 -44.81
CA LEU A 833 29.94 -12.06 -45.79
C LEU A 833 29.58 -12.75 -47.11
N ARG A 834 30.38 -13.72 -47.55
CA ARG A 834 30.20 -14.33 -48.85
C ARG A 834 29.18 -15.47 -48.86
N CYS A 835 29.24 -16.35 -47.86
CA CYS A 835 28.40 -17.55 -47.84
C CYS A 835 27.24 -17.47 -46.84
N HIS A 836 27.18 -16.39 -46.04
CA HIS A 836 26.17 -16.13 -45.01
C HIS A 836 25.98 -17.28 -44.00
N ARG A 837 26.99 -18.16 -43.85
CA ARG A 837 27.01 -19.23 -42.84
C ARG A 837 27.67 -18.73 -41.56
N GLY A 838 27.19 -19.24 -40.42
CA GLY A 838 27.73 -18.93 -39.10
C GLY A 838 29.20 -19.30 -38.97
N MET A 839 29.95 -18.46 -38.25
CA MET A 839 31.41 -18.48 -38.20
C MET A 839 31.98 -19.26 -37.01
N ILE A 840 31.11 -19.65 -36.08
CA ILE A 840 31.50 -20.47 -34.93
C ILE A 840 32.09 -21.79 -35.45
N SER A 841 33.26 -22.17 -34.93
CA SER A 841 34.01 -23.39 -35.26
C SER A 841 34.65 -23.46 -36.65
N SER A 842 34.80 -22.33 -37.35
CA SER A 842 35.50 -22.27 -38.65
C SER A 842 36.75 -21.39 -38.57
N ASP A 843 37.76 -21.67 -39.38
CA ASP A 843 38.92 -20.77 -39.52
C ASP A 843 38.54 -19.52 -40.31
N VAL A 844 38.90 -18.34 -39.78
CA VAL A 844 38.41 -17.04 -40.25
C VAL A 844 39.59 -16.13 -40.64
N VAL A 845 39.39 -15.35 -41.70
CA VAL A 845 40.29 -14.29 -42.17
C VAL A 845 39.56 -12.97 -42.04
N ARG A 846 40.26 -11.97 -41.53
CA ARG A 846 39.77 -10.60 -41.46
C ARG A 846 40.47 -9.77 -42.53
N GLU A 847 39.69 -9.13 -43.37
CA GLU A 847 40.19 -8.21 -44.40
C GLU A 847 40.71 -6.90 -43.76
N SER A 848 41.84 -6.39 -44.27
CA SER A 848 42.52 -5.21 -43.72
C SER A 848 41.82 -3.87 -43.98
N GLU A 849 41.10 -3.73 -45.10
CA GLU A 849 40.53 -2.43 -45.49
C GLU A 849 39.20 -2.09 -44.80
N HIS A 850 38.37 -3.12 -44.52
CA HIS A 850 37.03 -2.94 -43.95
C HIS A 850 36.76 -3.76 -42.70
N GLY A 851 37.74 -4.56 -42.23
CA GLY A 851 37.63 -5.36 -41.02
C GLY A 851 36.59 -6.48 -41.11
N GLN A 852 36.14 -6.82 -42.32
CA GLN A 852 35.11 -7.82 -42.56
C GLN A 852 35.65 -9.24 -42.38
N LEU A 853 34.79 -10.13 -41.87
CA LEU A 853 35.18 -11.50 -41.57
C LEU A 853 34.70 -12.46 -42.66
N LEU A 854 35.64 -13.28 -43.14
CA LEU A 854 35.44 -14.27 -44.19
C LEU A 854 35.95 -15.63 -43.70
N HIS A 855 35.29 -16.73 -44.06
CA HIS A 855 35.93 -18.05 -43.92
C HIS A 855 37.22 -18.09 -44.75
N ILE A 856 38.26 -18.80 -44.27
CA ILE A 856 39.52 -18.97 -45.03
C ILE A 856 39.25 -19.37 -46.47
N HIS A 857 38.37 -20.35 -46.70
CA HIS A 857 38.05 -20.80 -48.06
C HIS A 857 37.34 -19.72 -48.90
N CYS A 858 36.49 -18.89 -48.28
CA CYS A 858 35.83 -17.78 -48.97
C CYS A 858 36.80 -16.65 -49.31
N ALA A 859 37.80 -16.40 -48.45
CA ALA A 859 38.88 -15.43 -48.65
C ALA A 859 39.85 -15.88 -49.75
N LYS A 860 40.20 -17.17 -49.81
CA LYS A 860 40.99 -17.75 -50.93
C LYS A 860 40.27 -17.61 -52.27
N LEU A 861 38.96 -17.89 -52.31
CA LEU A 861 38.14 -17.68 -53.51
C LEU A 861 37.97 -16.19 -53.89
N LEU A 862 38.38 -15.24 -53.04
CA LEU A 862 38.43 -13.80 -53.33
C LEU A 862 39.85 -13.32 -53.66
N GLY A 863 40.86 -14.19 -53.60
CA GLY A 863 42.27 -13.83 -53.84
C GLY A 863 42.91 -13.02 -52.71
N LEU A 864 42.29 -12.99 -51.51
CA LEU A 864 42.78 -12.22 -50.36
C LEU A 864 43.85 -12.98 -49.54
N VAL A 865 43.98 -14.29 -49.79
CA VAL A 865 44.98 -15.17 -49.17
C VAL A 865 45.51 -16.07 -50.26
N ASP A 866 46.84 -16.14 -50.41
CA ASP A 866 47.50 -17.05 -51.35
C ASP A 866 47.22 -18.53 -50.99
N GLU A 867 47.34 -19.44 -51.98
CA GLU A 867 46.96 -20.86 -51.86
C GLU A 867 47.59 -21.62 -50.68
#